data_AF-A0A3C0KF10-F1
#
_entry.id   AF-A0A3C0KF10-F1
#
_cell.length_a   1.000
_cell.length_b   1.000
_cell.length_c   1.000
_cell.angle_alpha   90.00
_cell.angle_beta   90.00
_cell.angle_gamma   90.00
#
_symmetry.space_group_name_H-M   'P 1'
#
loop_
_entity.id
_entity.type
_entity.pdbx_description
1 polymer ?
#
loop_
_entity_poly.entity_id
_entity_poly.type
_entity_poly.pdbx_seq_one_letter_code
_entity_poly.pdbx_strand_id
1 'polypeptide(L)'
;MKYRRLLLVTDLAADAGGALAAIRALLPFADYCAVLACLPERGLGWFDDEASPELEQPGSAALEQLRTALSAVHTEVDIRLAPAPGVEALDQLAQDTGVDLLVIGPFSFGSTLAGITHMVALRKRRPLAVLWVPDQVSADPAGARRGATQLVCLATGRRAGAAVTSFLREHGDPAQQVTVLQTAAEPPPDGVVALDVSGISAPVELLTAGPLVISQWLDERAQARALDLLVVAHLPAALLLASRSAAPCLVLPPVPPLERPLVERSLDGPDLVDLGSPLHARFEYATSIGIGRRTVIPDQTLAFVAGGRVLAELGSRAGDVSWAYDGDAHACGVFRTEGRGTAQPLAAIELQLAILRPGPTPVLLFDAELSDEEMDALHQATLHLVPQRRPTWLAVRLRPVRSCRLIRSRLQAAGLPARVIDASVVLDEGDALDVPELADPVRLARVAGRLRAAAFPIVAIVHRAELAPSTIGFVALRADEIDAQRLAALPPVPVPAPPATLAERLDHMTGAPLIAGNRIEVELDNALARRWLLAAIEASVERIHFQTYMAADDDIGRLVEAALVRAAARGVTVRLLVDSLHGLHGSLGASNPLLERLGAVPGIELRVGQPINGVPSLEALKQRDHRKLVIVDNRVALLGGRNLAHEYYTGFDEVALGRRSMWHEVPWLDAGARVEGPAVTAIEQGFLVAWQATGGQGWPVAACAVSGHTNARVVTHQGLRDAHTLDAYLALIDEARSHLHVVNGFPLILEIQHALLRALQRGVRVSVLTGNLMPRHGEQPFSGPWSCVRAAATEFVHSRVDALVAAGAQARQFTMAPQAGWAAGLGPVHSHVHAKLMCADGRVCALGSANMDITGGYWESELLLVIEDGAMATAVEARIEALMAGSTPMDRNDTQWRQLAERRAWMRYWPGVLSL
;
A
#
# COMPACT_ATOMS: atom_id res chain seq x y z
N MET A 1 -2.14 -30.76 21.05
CA MET A 1 -1.92 -31.90 21.95
C MET A 1 -2.47 -31.54 23.31
N LYS A 2 -3.31 -32.39 23.90
CA LYS A 2 -3.85 -32.16 25.25
C LYS A 2 -3.24 -33.10 26.29
N TYR A 3 -2.25 -33.92 25.89
CA TYR A 3 -1.51 -34.89 26.70
C TYR A 3 -2.42 -35.64 27.68
N ARG A 4 -3.42 -36.34 27.13
CA ARG A 4 -4.52 -36.93 27.90
C ARG A 4 -4.21 -38.33 28.41
N ARG A 5 -3.22 -39.01 27.84
CA ARG A 5 -2.91 -40.41 28.15
C ARG A 5 -1.41 -40.50 28.37
N LEU A 6 -0.96 -40.65 29.61
CA LEU A 6 0.47 -40.64 29.92
C LEU A 6 0.99 -42.01 30.36
N LEU A 7 2.27 -42.25 30.10
CA LEU A 7 3.03 -43.38 30.64
C LEU A 7 4.13 -42.84 31.57
N LEU A 8 4.02 -43.06 32.88
CA LEU A 8 5.08 -42.75 33.85
C LEU A 8 5.99 -43.97 33.99
N VAL A 9 7.29 -43.77 33.79
CA VAL A 9 8.31 -44.78 34.07
C VAL A 9 9.14 -44.29 35.25
N THR A 10 9.12 -45.05 36.34
CA THR A 10 9.78 -44.70 37.61
C THR A 10 10.11 -45.96 38.40
N ASP A 11 11.08 -45.92 39.30
CA ASP A 11 11.33 -47.06 40.18
C ASP A 11 10.26 -47.18 41.27
N LEU A 12 9.88 -48.41 41.62
CA LEU A 12 8.92 -48.67 42.69
C LEU A 12 9.37 -48.14 44.06
N ALA A 13 10.68 -48.04 44.29
CA ALA A 13 11.28 -47.60 45.55
C ALA A 13 11.72 -46.10 45.56
N ALA A 14 11.59 -45.39 44.44
CA ALA A 14 11.99 -43.98 44.35
C ALA A 14 10.87 -43.03 44.81
N ASP A 15 11.25 -41.85 45.34
CA ASP A 15 10.29 -40.78 45.62
C ASP A 15 9.76 -40.20 44.30
N ALA A 16 8.56 -40.64 43.91
CA ALA A 16 7.87 -40.12 42.73
C ALA A 16 7.34 -38.68 42.92
N GLY A 17 7.46 -38.08 44.11
CA GLY A 17 6.90 -36.78 44.45
C GLY A 17 7.34 -35.65 43.52
N GLY A 18 8.61 -35.61 43.11
CA GLY A 18 9.11 -34.63 42.14
C GLY A 18 8.49 -34.79 40.75
N ALA A 19 8.36 -36.03 40.27
CA ALA A 19 7.72 -36.33 38.99
C ALA A 19 6.22 -36.01 39.00
N LEU A 20 5.54 -36.33 40.11
CA LEU A 20 4.12 -36.05 40.29
C LEU A 20 3.82 -34.54 40.43
N ALA A 21 4.71 -33.79 41.08
CA ALA A 21 4.62 -32.34 41.15
C ALA A 21 4.81 -31.69 39.76
N ALA A 22 5.77 -32.18 38.97
CA ALA A 22 5.97 -31.74 37.60
C ALA A 22 4.77 -32.07 36.70
N ILE A 23 4.22 -33.28 36.81
CA ILE A 23 2.99 -33.68 36.08
C ILE A 23 1.83 -32.77 36.47
N ARG A 24 1.59 -32.50 37.75
CA ARG A 24 0.52 -31.59 38.20
C ARG A 24 0.67 -30.17 37.66
N ALA A 25 1.89 -29.64 37.62
CA ALA A 25 2.16 -28.29 37.16
C ALA A 25 1.99 -28.15 35.63
N LEU A 26 2.33 -29.18 34.86
CA LEU A 26 2.20 -29.18 33.39
C LEU A 26 0.81 -29.62 32.90
N LEU A 27 0.17 -30.56 33.60
CA LEU A 27 -0.94 -31.37 33.10
C LEU A 27 -1.99 -31.55 34.20
N PRO A 28 -2.76 -30.51 34.53
CA PRO A 28 -3.78 -30.60 35.56
C PRO A 28 -4.91 -31.60 35.23
N PHE A 29 -5.03 -32.04 33.96
CA PHE A 29 -6.08 -32.95 33.50
C PHE A 29 -5.53 -34.00 32.52
N ALA A 30 -5.48 -35.28 32.94
CA ALA A 30 -5.25 -36.42 32.06
C ALA A 30 -6.37 -37.45 32.25
N ASP A 31 -6.81 -38.05 31.14
CA ASP A 31 -7.91 -39.02 31.09
C ASP A 31 -7.42 -40.42 31.52
N TYR A 32 -6.13 -40.73 31.34
CA TYR A 32 -5.54 -42.06 31.62
C TYR A 32 -4.06 -41.97 32.00
N CYS A 33 -3.63 -42.75 32.99
CA CYS A 33 -2.24 -42.83 33.44
C CYS A 33 -1.81 -44.31 33.54
N ALA A 34 -0.91 -44.73 32.65
CA ALA A 34 -0.19 -45.99 32.81
C ALA A 34 1.10 -45.73 33.59
N VAL A 35 1.44 -46.59 34.53
CA VAL A 35 2.68 -46.50 35.30
C VAL A 35 3.44 -47.80 35.16
N LEU A 36 4.66 -47.71 34.65
CA LEU A 36 5.61 -48.81 34.67
C LEU A 36 6.55 -48.59 35.85
N ALA A 37 6.24 -49.28 36.95
CA ALA A 37 7.05 -49.24 38.15
C ALA A 37 8.17 -50.28 38.03
N CYS A 38 9.40 -49.80 37.88
CA CYS A 38 10.56 -50.65 37.68
C CYS A 38 11.04 -51.28 38.98
N LEU A 39 11.30 -52.58 38.91
CA LEU A 39 11.91 -53.35 39.99
C LEU A 39 13.44 -53.17 39.93
N PRO A 40 14.13 -53.19 41.09
CA PRO A 40 15.59 -53.19 41.14
C PRO A 40 16.23 -54.26 40.25
N GLU A 41 17.28 -53.92 39.48
CA GLU A 41 18.10 -54.95 38.84
C GLU A 41 18.82 -55.77 39.94
N ARG A 42 18.78 -57.11 39.81
CA ARG A 42 19.61 -58.00 40.63
C ARG A 42 21.08 -57.70 40.33
N GLY A 43 21.79 -57.14 41.30
CA GLY A 43 23.24 -56.97 41.18
C GLY A 43 23.90 -58.33 40.91
N LEU A 44 24.85 -58.38 39.99
CA LEU A 44 25.79 -59.48 39.83
C LEU A 44 26.77 -59.50 41.03
N GLY A 45 26.24 -59.80 42.21
CA GLY A 45 27.00 -60.10 43.43
C GLY A 45 26.76 -61.56 43.77
N TRP A 46 27.82 -62.34 43.99
CA TRP A 46 27.74 -63.78 44.32
C TRP A 46 27.15 -64.07 45.72
N PHE A 47 26.56 -63.07 46.38
CA PHE A 47 25.86 -63.16 47.66
C PHE A 47 24.74 -62.11 47.67
N ASP A 48 23.55 -62.48 47.19
CA ASP A 48 22.25 -61.89 47.55
C ASP A 48 21.18 -62.86 47.05
N ASP A 49 20.86 -63.85 47.89
CA ASP A 49 19.66 -64.68 47.75
C ASP A 49 18.52 -64.01 48.54
N GLU A 50 17.35 -63.94 47.89
CA GLU A 50 16.08 -63.36 48.32
C GLU A 50 15.94 -61.84 48.23
N ALA A 51 15.46 -61.36 47.07
CA ALA A 51 14.69 -60.12 47.03
C ALA A 51 13.44 -60.26 47.92
N SER A 52 13.10 -59.23 48.69
CA SER A 52 11.92 -59.24 49.56
C SER A 52 10.65 -59.44 48.70
N PRO A 53 9.91 -60.56 48.87
CA PRO A 53 8.66 -60.81 48.14
C PRO A 53 7.54 -59.79 48.47
N GLU A 54 7.80 -58.83 49.35
CA GLU A 54 6.90 -57.72 49.70
C GLU A 54 6.70 -56.73 48.55
N LEU A 55 7.71 -56.44 47.70
CA LEU A 55 7.60 -55.44 46.64
C LEU A 55 6.75 -55.90 45.44
N GLU A 56 6.67 -57.22 45.21
CA GLU A 56 5.93 -57.83 44.10
C GLU A 56 4.47 -58.19 44.46
N GLN A 57 4.11 -58.14 45.76
CA GLN A 57 2.76 -58.48 46.21
C GLN A 57 1.78 -57.32 45.98
N PRO A 58 0.55 -57.60 45.49
CA PRO A 58 -0.54 -56.62 45.44
C PRO A 58 -0.93 -56.21 46.87
N GLY A 59 -0.26 -55.17 47.40
CA GLY A 59 -0.38 -54.70 48.79
C GLY A 59 0.89 -54.10 49.40
N SER A 60 2.01 -54.01 48.67
CA SER A 60 3.23 -53.36 49.19
C SER A 60 2.98 -51.87 49.54
N ALA A 61 3.56 -51.41 50.64
CA ALA A 61 3.40 -50.02 51.09
C ALA A 61 3.87 -49.00 50.04
N ALA A 62 4.90 -49.35 49.26
CA ALA A 62 5.42 -48.51 48.16
C ALA A 62 4.45 -48.45 46.98
N LEU A 63 3.84 -49.58 46.60
CA LEU A 63 2.84 -49.63 45.52
C LEU A 63 1.58 -48.85 45.91
N GLU A 64 1.16 -48.93 47.17
CA GLU A 64 -0.03 -48.24 47.66
C GLU A 64 0.22 -46.74 47.87
N GLN A 65 1.43 -46.35 48.27
CA GLN A 65 1.86 -44.94 48.31
C GLN A 65 1.88 -44.34 46.91
N LEU A 66 2.42 -45.06 45.92
CA LEU A 66 2.43 -44.64 44.52
C LEU A 66 1.00 -44.52 43.96
N ARG A 67 0.14 -45.52 44.21
CA ARG A 67 -1.28 -45.50 43.81
C ARG A 67 -2.06 -44.34 44.46
N THR A 68 -1.83 -44.08 45.75
CA THR A 68 -2.44 -42.95 46.46
C THR A 68 -1.97 -41.61 45.90
N ALA A 69 -0.67 -41.49 45.62
CA ALA A 69 -0.10 -40.27 45.05
C ALA A 69 -0.62 -40.01 43.62
N LEU A 70 -0.78 -41.05 42.80
CA LEU A 70 -1.28 -40.97 41.42
C LEU A 70 -2.80 -40.73 41.33
N SER A 71 -3.60 -41.33 42.21
CA SER A 71 -5.05 -41.12 42.27
C SER A 71 -5.42 -39.68 42.68
N ALA A 72 -4.51 -38.99 43.37
CA ALA A 72 -4.66 -37.56 43.65
C ALA A 72 -4.37 -36.67 42.42
N VAL A 73 -3.89 -37.22 41.31
CA VAL A 73 -3.59 -36.50 40.06
C VAL A 73 -4.48 -36.94 38.90
N HIS A 74 -4.99 -38.18 38.90
CA HIS A 74 -5.61 -38.80 37.71
C HIS A 74 -6.81 -39.72 38.01
N THR A 75 -7.71 -39.85 37.03
CA THR A 75 -9.01 -40.54 37.14
C THR A 75 -8.94 -42.06 36.91
N GLU A 76 -8.02 -42.53 36.06
CA GLU A 76 -7.81 -43.95 35.73
C GLU A 76 -6.30 -44.27 35.73
N VAL A 77 -5.86 -45.17 36.61
CA VAL A 77 -4.44 -45.51 36.83
C VAL A 77 -4.21 -47.02 36.63
N ASP A 78 -3.43 -47.40 35.62
CA ASP A 78 -2.97 -48.78 35.35
C ASP A 78 -1.49 -48.91 35.77
N ILE A 79 -1.20 -49.64 36.84
CA ILE A 79 0.19 -49.85 37.33
C ILE A 79 0.66 -51.24 36.91
N ARG A 80 1.78 -51.31 36.18
CA ARG A 80 2.46 -52.55 35.78
C ARG A 80 3.85 -52.61 36.40
N LEU A 81 4.20 -53.78 36.92
CA LEU A 81 5.54 -54.08 37.44
C LEU A 81 6.35 -54.76 36.34
N ALA A 82 7.57 -54.27 36.10
CA ALA A 82 8.49 -54.90 35.16
C ALA A 82 9.96 -54.66 35.59
N PRO A 83 10.89 -55.55 35.22
CA PRO A 83 12.32 -55.21 35.24
C PRO A 83 12.58 -54.02 34.30
N ALA A 84 13.70 -53.30 34.51
CA ALA A 84 14.07 -52.12 33.73
C ALA A 84 13.89 -52.37 32.22
N PRO A 85 12.93 -51.69 31.56
CA PRO A 85 12.53 -52.05 30.20
C PRO A 85 13.53 -51.51 29.17
N GLY A 86 13.88 -52.34 28.20
CA GLY A 86 14.56 -51.86 26.99
C GLY A 86 13.67 -50.96 26.13
N VAL A 87 14.28 -50.30 25.14
CA VAL A 87 13.60 -49.38 24.21
C VAL A 87 12.42 -50.05 23.49
N GLU A 88 12.56 -51.30 23.04
CA GLU A 88 11.50 -52.05 22.37
C GLU A 88 10.28 -52.29 23.26
N ALA A 89 10.49 -52.58 24.54
CA ALA A 89 9.40 -52.85 25.48
C ALA A 89 8.62 -51.56 25.80
N LEU A 90 9.33 -50.45 25.97
CA LEU A 90 8.72 -49.12 26.14
C LEU A 90 7.94 -48.68 24.89
N ASP A 91 8.47 -48.97 23.70
CA ASP A 91 7.83 -48.67 22.41
C ASP A 91 6.51 -49.45 22.24
N GLN A 92 6.53 -50.75 22.55
CA GLN A 92 5.33 -51.60 22.50
C GLN A 92 4.30 -51.19 23.56
N LEU A 93 4.75 -50.92 24.79
CA LEU A 93 3.84 -50.48 25.86
C LEU A 93 3.17 -49.15 25.50
N ALA A 94 3.93 -48.21 24.93
CA ALA A 94 3.36 -46.96 24.46
C ALA A 94 2.34 -47.17 23.33
N GLN A 95 2.53 -48.20 22.49
CA GLN A 95 1.55 -48.59 21.46
C GLN A 95 0.24 -49.09 22.06
N ASP A 96 0.35 -50.09 22.94
CA ASP A 96 -0.80 -50.83 23.46
C ASP A 96 -1.68 -49.92 24.32
N THR A 97 -1.05 -48.98 25.02
CA THR A 97 -1.74 -48.02 25.90
C THR A 97 -2.20 -46.77 25.16
N GLY A 98 -1.73 -46.53 23.93
CA GLY A 98 -2.10 -45.34 23.15
C GLY A 98 -1.77 -44.02 23.86
N VAL A 99 -0.65 -43.98 24.58
CA VAL A 99 -0.22 -42.78 25.32
C VAL A 99 0.32 -41.71 24.38
N ASP A 100 0.11 -40.43 24.73
CA ASP A 100 0.58 -39.25 24.00
C ASP A 100 1.68 -38.48 24.75
N LEU A 101 2.01 -38.89 25.98
CA LEU A 101 3.14 -38.38 26.78
C LEU A 101 3.85 -39.51 27.53
N LEU A 102 5.18 -39.55 27.41
CA LEU A 102 6.06 -40.39 28.22
C LEU A 102 6.71 -39.54 29.31
N VAL A 103 6.55 -39.90 30.58
CA VAL A 103 7.23 -39.26 31.70
C VAL A 103 8.34 -40.19 32.19
N ILE A 104 9.58 -39.72 32.13
CA ILE A 104 10.76 -40.43 32.63
C ILE A 104 11.14 -39.78 33.96
N GLY A 105 10.80 -40.44 35.06
CA GLY A 105 11.15 -40.03 36.41
C GLY A 105 12.58 -40.40 36.81
N PRO A 106 12.96 -40.15 38.07
CA PRO A 106 14.23 -40.61 38.64
C PRO A 106 14.33 -42.13 38.51
N PHE A 107 15.43 -42.61 37.92
CA PHE A 107 15.76 -44.03 37.80
C PHE A 107 17.04 -44.28 38.58
N SER A 108 16.95 -45.08 39.64
CA SER A 108 18.05 -45.49 40.51
C SER A 108 18.99 -46.50 39.85
N PHE A 109 18.60 -47.07 38.70
CA PHE A 109 19.31 -48.17 38.01
C PHE A 109 20.02 -47.75 36.70
N GLY A 110 20.20 -46.46 36.44
CA GLY A 110 20.99 -45.99 35.29
C GLY A 110 21.41 -44.52 35.42
N SER A 111 22.62 -44.19 34.94
CA SER A 111 23.07 -42.78 34.88
C SER A 111 22.12 -41.92 34.05
N THR A 112 22.07 -40.60 34.28
CA THR A 112 21.33 -39.63 33.45
C THR A 112 21.53 -39.84 31.93
N LEU A 113 22.70 -40.33 31.54
CA LEU A 113 23.05 -40.70 30.17
C LEU A 113 22.19 -41.86 29.62
N ALA A 114 21.88 -42.86 30.43
CA ALA A 114 21.03 -43.99 30.05
C ALA A 114 19.58 -43.54 29.78
N GLY A 115 19.01 -42.70 30.64
CA GLY A 115 17.66 -42.13 30.45
C GLY A 115 17.56 -41.27 29.17
N ILE A 116 18.56 -40.42 28.91
CA ILE A 116 18.65 -39.64 27.67
C ILE A 116 18.75 -40.58 26.45
N THR A 117 19.53 -41.66 26.53
CA THR A 117 19.70 -42.62 25.43
C THR A 117 18.39 -43.34 25.08
N HIS A 118 17.61 -43.77 26.07
CA HIS A 118 16.28 -44.36 25.86
C HIS A 118 15.32 -43.35 25.23
N MET A 119 15.32 -42.10 25.70
CA MET A 119 14.53 -41.01 25.13
C MET A 119 14.89 -40.72 23.66
N VAL A 120 16.19 -40.70 23.31
CA VAL A 120 16.65 -40.55 21.90
C VAL A 120 16.13 -41.70 21.05
N ALA A 121 16.26 -42.94 21.53
CA ALA A 121 15.95 -44.14 20.77
C ALA A 121 14.43 -44.31 20.55
N LEU A 122 13.61 -44.05 21.57
CA LEU A 122 12.14 -44.07 21.48
C LEU A 122 11.63 -42.97 20.55
N ARG A 123 12.20 -41.76 20.62
CA ARG A 123 11.81 -40.64 19.76
C ARG A 123 12.07 -40.90 18.27
N LYS A 124 13.05 -41.74 17.93
CA LYS A 124 13.29 -42.16 16.54
C LYS A 124 12.21 -43.12 16.01
N ARG A 125 11.48 -43.78 16.91
CA ARG A 125 10.46 -44.79 16.58
C ARG A 125 9.04 -44.24 16.62
N ARG A 126 8.74 -43.29 17.52
CA ARG A 126 7.41 -42.66 17.65
C ARG A 126 7.45 -41.14 17.83
N PRO A 127 6.42 -40.42 17.33
CA PRO A 127 6.26 -38.99 17.56
C PRO A 127 5.59 -38.71 18.92
N LEU A 128 6.25 -39.09 20.02
CA LEU A 128 5.75 -38.90 21.40
C LEU A 128 6.40 -37.69 22.07
N ALA A 129 5.63 -37.00 22.92
CA ALA A 129 6.17 -36.03 23.86
C ALA A 129 6.90 -36.77 24.99
N VAL A 130 8.01 -36.24 25.48
CA VAL A 130 8.75 -36.83 26.60
C VAL A 130 9.01 -35.78 27.66
N LEU A 131 8.47 -35.98 28.87
CA LEU A 131 8.79 -35.18 30.04
C LEU A 131 9.89 -35.90 30.83
N TRP A 132 11.07 -35.29 30.90
CA TRP A 132 12.17 -35.77 31.71
C TRP A 132 12.24 -35.01 33.03
N VAL A 133 12.31 -35.73 34.15
CA VAL A 133 12.40 -35.15 35.50
C VAL A 133 13.72 -35.59 36.13
N PRO A 134 14.65 -34.65 36.45
CA PRO A 134 15.95 -34.99 37.02
C PRO A 134 15.86 -35.45 38.48
N ASP A 135 16.85 -36.23 38.95
CA ASP A 135 16.88 -36.85 40.29
C ASP A 135 16.87 -35.85 41.46
N GLN A 136 17.19 -34.57 41.22
CA GLN A 136 17.32 -33.53 42.25
C GLN A 136 16.05 -32.68 42.49
N VAL A 137 14.91 -33.03 41.88
CA VAL A 137 13.64 -32.32 42.10
C VAL A 137 13.00 -32.78 43.41
N SER A 138 13.36 -32.15 44.53
CA SER A 138 12.70 -32.39 45.83
C SER A 138 11.23 -31.95 45.75
N ALA A 139 10.33 -32.82 46.21
CA ALA A 139 8.92 -32.49 46.39
C ALA A 139 8.78 -31.39 47.45
N ASP A 140 8.54 -30.14 47.04
CA ASP A 140 8.15 -29.09 47.98
C ASP A 140 6.70 -29.35 48.41
N PRO A 141 6.44 -29.80 49.66
CA PRO A 141 5.11 -30.17 50.09
C PRO A 141 4.40 -28.88 50.53
N ALA A 142 3.55 -28.37 49.64
CA ALA A 142 2.59 -27.30 49.90
C ALA A 142 3.16 -25.87 50.07
N GLY A 143 3.01 -25.04 49.03
CA GLY A 143 2.52 -23.67 49.19
C GLY A 143 3.50 -22.49 49.18
N ALA A 144 4.79 -22.65 48.88
CA ALA A 144 5.76 -21.54 49.03
C ALA A 144 6.02 -20.66 47.80
N ARG A 145 5.60 -21.01 46.57
CA ARG A 145 5.80 -20.15 45.37
C ARG A 145 4.50 -19.44 44.96
N ARG A 146 4.23 -18.28 45.54
CA ARG A 146 3.21 -17.32 45.07
C ARG A 146 3.79 -16.37 44.01
N GLY A 147 4.34 -16.91 42.93
CA GLY A 147 4.85 -16.14 41.80
C GLY A 147 4.34 -16.73 40.48
N ALA A 148 4.28 -15.92 39.42
CA ALA A 148 3.97 -16.38 38.07
C ALA A 148 4.94 -17.50 37.66
N THR A 149 4.42 -18.65 37.24
CA THR A 149 5.22 -19.81 36.80
C THR A 149 6.12 -19.40 35.64
N GLN A 150 7.42 -19.65 35.74
CA GLN A 150 8.43 -19.29 34.76
C GLN A 150 8.67 -20.45 33.80
N LEU A 151 8.25 -20.28 32.55
CA LEU A 151 8.34 -21.29 31.50
C LEU A 151 9.31 -20.82 30.43
N VAL A 152 10.30 -21.65 30.10
CA VAL A 152 11.28 -21.33 29.04
C VAL A 152 11.11 -22.28 27.89
N CYS A 153 10.92 -21.75 26.68
CA CYS A 153 10.81 -22.52 25.45
C CYS A 153 12.04 -22.33 24.57
N LEU A 154 12.69 -23.42 24.16
CA LEU A 154 13.79 -23.40 23.20
C LEU A 154 13.27 -23.72 21.80
N ALA A 155 13.26 -22.71 20.93
CA ALA A 155 12.75 -22.76 19.57
C ALA A 155 13.85 -22.47 18.53
N THR A 156 14.76 -23.41 18.30
CA THR A 156 15.82 -23.26 17.30
C THR A 156 15.35 -23.65 15.90
N GLY A 157 15.02 -22.64 15.08
CA GLY A 157 14.56 -22.79 13.69
C GLY A 157 13.03 -22.94 13.53
N ARG A 158 12.53 -22.82 12.29
CA ARG A 158 11.08 -22.74 11.99
C ARG A 158 10.24 -23.88 12.55
N ARG A 159 10.71 -25.12 12.45
CA ARG A 159 9.98 -26.30 12.94
C ARG A 159 9.87 -26.29 14.46
N ALA A 160 10.93 -25.87 15.14
CA ALA A 160 10.95 -25.74 16.58
C ALA A 160 10.03 -24.61 17.05
N GLY A 161 10.04 -23.47 16.35
CA GLY A 161 9.12 -22.36 16.57
C GLY A 161 7.65 -22.76 16.44
N ALA A 162 7.28 -23.50 15.38
CA ALA A 162 5.93 -23.98 15.19
C ALA A 162 5.48 -24.94 16.31
N ALA A 163 6.37 -25.85 16.76
CA ALA A 163 6.09 -26.77 17.86
C ALA A 163 5.82 -26.02 19.17
N VAL A 164 6.71 -25.09 19.52
CA VAL A 164 6.59 -24.24 20.71
C VAL A 164 5.33 -23.39 20.65
N THR A 165 5.03 -22.81 19.50
CA THR A 165 3.82 -21.99 19.29
C THR A 165 2.55 -22.82 19.52
N SER A 166 2.50 -24.05 18.99
CA SER A 166 1.36 -24.94 19.23
C SER A 166 1.24 -25.31 20.70
N PHE A 167 2.36 -25.62 21.37
CA PHE A 167 2.40 -25.93 22.79
C PHE A 167 1.86 -24.77 23.63
N LEU A 168 2.38 -23.55 23.43
CA LEU A 168 1.98 -22.36 24.18
C LEU A 168 0.52 -21.97 23.95
N ARG A 169 -0.03 -22.23 22.76
CA ARG A 169 -1.45 -22.00 22.51
C ARG A 169 -2.35 -22.95 23.31
N GLU A 170 -1.92 -24.20 23.48
CA GLU A 170 -2.72 -25.24 24.10
C GLU A 170 -2.52 -25.32 25.62
N HIS A 171 -1.34 -24.93 26.11
CA HIS A 171 -0.92 -25.06 27.51
C HIS A 171 -0.48 -23.73 28.16
N GLY A 172 -0.38 -22.65 27.39
CA GLY A 172 -0.04 -21.34 27.92
C GLY A 172 -1.19 -20.76 28.73
N ASP A 173 -0.85 -20.22 29.90
CA ASP A 173 -1.77 -19.59 30.83
C ASP A 173 -1.37 -18.12 31.05
N PRO A 174 -2.32 -17.16 31.13
CA PRO A 174 -2.02 -15.74 31.37
C PRO A 174 -1.24 -15.45 32.66
N ALA A 175 -1.28 -16.35 33.64
CA ALA A 175 -0.53 -16.26 34.89
C ALA A 175 0.92 -16.77 34.76
N GLN A 176 1.31 -17.38 33.64
CA GLN A 176 2.68 -17.82 33.36
C GLN A 176 3.49 -16.66 32.78
N GLN A 177 4.79 -16.64 33.05
CA GLN A 177 5.75 -15.81 32.34
C GLN A 177 6.56 -16.72 31.42
N VAL A 178 6.45 -16.50 30.12
CA VAL A 178 7.07 -17.36 29.11
C VAL A 178 8.25 -16.66 28.47
N THR A 179 9.43 -17.27 28.47
CA THR A 179 10.57 -16.80 27.66
C THR A 179 10.82 -17.76 26.51
N VAL A 180 10.71 -17.30 25.26
CA VAL A 180 11.06 -18.08 24.06
C VAL A 180 12.47 -17.71 23.61
N LEU A 181 13.38 -18.69 23.70
CA LEU A 181 14.77 -18.59 23.28
C LEU A 181 14.91 -19.05 21.82
N GLN A 182 15.45 -18.18 20.97
CA GLN A 182 15.67 -18.45 19.54
C GLN A 182 17.11 -18.14 19.13
N THR A 183 17.65 -18.95 18.21
CA THR A 183 18.94 -18.67 17.55
C THR A 183 18.72 -17.76 16.34
N ALA A 184 19.65 -16.83 16.10
CA ALA A 184 19.61 -15.79 15.07
C ALA A 184 19.58 -16.25 13.58
N ALA A 185 19.17 -17.50 13.29
CA ALA A 185 19.21 -18.08 11.96
C ALA A 185 18.05 -17.62 11.04
N GLU A 186 16.99 -17.00 11.57
CA GLU A 186 15.92 -16.36 10.79
C GLU A 186 15.32 -15.20 11.61
N PRO A 187 14.86 -14.10 10.97
CA PRO A 187 14.26 -12.99 11.71
C PRO A 187 12.95 -13.43 12.35
N PRO A 188 12.76 -13.22 13.67
CA PRO A 188 11.47 -13.42 14.28
C PRO A 188 10.46 -12.44 13.64
N PRO A 189 9.18 -12.81 13.51
CA PRO A 189 8.14 -11.81 13.35
C PRO A 189 8.25 -10.83 14.51
N ASP A 190 7.85 -9.56 14.34
CA ASP A 190 7.62 -8.66 15.48
C ASP A 190 6.85 -9.48 16.53
N GLY A 191 7.40 -9.69 17.73
CA GLY A 191 6.91 -10.71 18.66
C GLY A 191 5.40 -10.64 18.89
N VAL A 192 4.84 -9.43 18.85
CA VAL A 192 3.39 -9.14 18.87
C VAL A 192 2.63 -9.83 17.73
N VAL A 193 3.10 -9.74 16.48
CA VAL A 193 2.47 -10.35 15.30
C VAL A 193 2.42 -11.87 15.44
N ALA A 194 3.52 -12.49 15.89
CA ALA A 194 3.58 -13.94 16.07
C ALA A 194 2.58 -14.43 17.14
N LEU A 195 2.42 -13.66 18.23
CA LEU A 195 1.54 -13.99 19.35
C LEU A 195 0.06 -13.82 18.98
N ASP A 196 -0.29 -12.69 18.35
CA ASP A 196 -1.68 -12.40 17.92
C ASP A 196 -2.17 -13.42 16.90
N VAL A 197 -1.31 -13.83 15.95
CA VAL A 197 -1.67 -14.81 14.94
C VAL A 197 -1.84 -16.21 15.55
N SER A 198 -1.01 -16.55 16.54
CA SER A 198 -1.02 -17.87 17.18
C SER A 198 -2.10 -18.06 18.24
N GLY A 199 -2.62 -16.97 18.83
CA GLY A 199 -3.63 -17.02 19.89
C GLY A 199 -3.09 -17.53 21.22
N ILE A 200 -1.80 -17.29 21.49
CA ILE A 200 -1.17 -17.62 22.78
C ILE A 200 -1.68 -16.65 23.83
N SER A 201 -2.23 -17.17 24.93
CA SER A 201 -2.81 -16.36 26.01
C SER A 201 -1.78 -15.90 27.05
N ALA A 202 -0.63 -16.59 27.12
CA ALA A 202 0.44 -16.29 28.06
C ALA A 202 1.28 -15.07 27.59
N PRO A 203 1.75 -14.20 28.49
CA PRO A 203 2.73 -13.18 28.15
C PRO A 203 4.08 -13.83 27.78
N VAL A 204 4.55 -13.55 26.55
CA VAL A 204 5.79 -14.12 26.00
C VAL A 204 6.84 -13.03 25.82
N GLU A 205 8.00 -13.24 26.44
CA GLU A 205 9.24 -12.53 26.15
C GLU A 205 10.04 -13.33 25.11
N LEU A 206 10.49 -12.68 24.04
CA LEU A 206 11.27 -13.34 22.99
C LEU A 206 12.72 -12.88 23.08
N LEU A 207 13.65 -13.83 23.21
CA LEU A 207 15.08 -13.55 23.32
C LEU A 207 15.84 -14.26 22.20
N THR A 208 16.45 -13.46 21.33
CA THR A 208 17.26 -13.92 20.21
C THR A 208 18.74 -13.74 20.54
N ALA A 209 19.49 -14.84 20.59
CA ALA A 209 20.92 -14.78 20.90
C ALA A 209 21.71 -15.94 20.24
N GLY A 210 23.03 -15.84 20.26
CA GLY A 210 23.91 -16.93 19.81
C GLY A 210 23.84 -18.15 20.75
N PRO A 211 24.15 -19.38 20.28
CA PRO A 211 24.06 -20.61 21.08
C PRO A 211 24.80 -20.55 22.42
N LEU A 212 25.97 -19.89 22.45
CA LEU A 212 26.78 -19.73 23.66
C LEU A 212 26.08 -18.86 24.71
N VAL A 213 25.48 -17.74 24.27
CA VAL A 213 24.75 -16.81 25.15
C VAL A 213 23.48 -17.47 25.70
N ILE A 214 22.77 -18.22 24.85
CA ILE A 214 21.61 -19.02 25.28
C ILE A 214 22.00 -20.03 26.36
N SER A 215 23.12 -20.74 26.19
CA SER A 215 23.62 -21.69 27.19
C SER A 215 23.93 -21.01 28.52
N GLN A 216 24.66 -19.89 28.50
CA GLN A 216 25.00 -19.13 29.71
C GLN A 216 23.75 -18.60 30.43
N TRP A 217 22.80 -18.05 29.67
CA TRP A 217 21.52 -17.55 30.21
C TRP A 217 20.71 -18.66 30.88
N LEU A 218 20.66 -19.84 30.26
CA LEU A 218 19.98 -21.01 30.82
C LEU A 218 20.65 -21.48 32.12
N ASP A 219 21.98 -21.51 32.16
CA ASP A 219 22.73 -21.92 33.35
C ASP A 219 22.52 -20.93 34.53
N GLU A 220 22.52 -19.62 34.27
CA GLU A 220 22.25 -18.58 35.27
C GLU A 220 20.83 -18.73 35.86
N ARG A 221 19.82 -18.90 35.01
CA ARG A 221 18.41 -19.07 35.43
C ARG A 221 18.18 -20.38 36.18
N ALA A 222 18.85 -21.45 35.77
CA ALA A 222 18.81 -22.74 36.44
C ALA A 222 19.45 -22.67 37.85
N GLN A 223 20.60 -21.99 37.99
CA GLN A 223 21.27 -21.79 39.28
C GLN A 223 20.44 -20.94 40.24
N ALA A 224 19.71 -19.94 39.73
CA ALA A 224 18.80 -19.11 40.53
C ALA A 224 17.52 -19.84 40.98
N ARG A 225 17.31 -21.12 40.59
CA ARG A 225 16.06 -21.88 40.78
C ARG A 225 14.81 -21.14 40.28
N ALA A 226 14.97 -20.29 39.27
CA ALA A 226 13.94 -19.40 38.74
C ALA A 226 13.20 -19.99 37.53
N LEU A 227 13.38 -21.29 37.24
CA LEU A 227 12.81 -21.99 36.10
C LEU A 227 11.93 -23.14 36.59
N ASP A 228 10.64 -23.13 36.24
CA ASP A 228 9.69 -24.18 36.64
C ASP A 228 9.55 -25.26 35.56
N LEU A 229 9.72 -24.90 34.27
CA LEU A 229 9.69 -25.84 33.16
C LEU A 229 10.54 -25.38 31.98
N LEU A 230 11.36 -26.29 31.45
CA LEU A 230 12.03 -26.14 30.16
C LEU A 230 11.26 -26.91 29.08
N VAL A 231 10.86 -26.25 28.00
CA VAL A 231 10.19 -26.87 26.85
C VAL A 231 11.11 -26.80 25.65
N VAL A 232 11.41 -27.94 25.03
CA VAL A 232 12.35 -28.02 23.91
C VAL A 232 11.71 -28.76 22.73
N ALA A 233 11.71 -28.14 21.55
CA ALA A 233 11.16 -28.79 20.37
C ALA A 233 12.10 -29.85 19.77
N HIS A 234 13.40 -29.66 19.93
CA HIS A 234 14.44 -30.62 19.56
C HIS A 234 15.18 -31.09 20.80
N LEU A 235 15.50 -32.38 20.86
CA LEU A 235 16.17 -32.97 22.01
C LEU A 235 17.62 -32.45 22.06
N PRO A 236 17.97 -31.59 23.03
CA PRO A 236 19.28 -30.97 23.04
C PRO A 236 20.20 -31.84 23.91
N ALA A 237 20.57 -33.03 23.40
CA ALA A 237 21.27 -34.04 24.21
C ALA A 237 22.54 -33.49 24.88
N ALA A 238 23.30 -32.64 24.20
CA ALA A 238 24.47 -31.96 24.77
C ALA A 238 24.11 -30.96 25.88
N LEU A 239 23.00 -30.22 25.74
CA LEU A 239 22.51 -29.29 26.77
C LEU A 239 22.02 -30.05 28.00
N LEU A 240 21.28 -31.15 27.80
CA LEU A 240 20.77 -32.00 28.90
C LEU A 240 21.90 -32.71 29.65
N LEU A 241 22.99 -33.07 28.96
CA LEU A 241 24.18 -33.67 29.57
C LEU A 241 25.07 -32.66 30.31
N ALA A 242 25.07 -31.39 29.85
CA ALA A 242 25.85 -30.32 30.46
C ALA A 242 25.12 -29.60 31.60
N SER A 243 23.78 -29.60 31.58
CA SER A 243 22.96 -28.86 32.52
C SER A 243 22.96 -29.48 33.91
N ARG A 244 23.22 -28.65 34.93
CA ARG A 244 22.92 -28.96 36.35
C ARG A 244 21.50 -28.54 36.74
N SER A 245 20.64 -28.22 35.76
CA SER A 245 19.29 -27.72 36.02
C SER A 245 18.44 -28.75 36.74
N ALA A 246 17.89 -28.35 37.89
CA ALA A 246 16.89 -29.12 38.63
C ALA A 246 15.47 -28.92 38.08
N ALA A 247 15.29 -28.28 36.91
CA ALA A 247 13.98 -28.07 36.32
C ALA A 247 13.56 -29.25 35.40
N PRO A 248 12.30 -29.70 35.45
CA PRO A 248 11.75 -30.64 34.47
C PRO A 248 11.91 -30.15 33.03
N CYS A 249 12.15 -31.06 32.09
CA CYS A 249 12.30 -30.76 30.67
C CYS A 249 11.26 -31.51 29.83
N LEU A 250 10.35 -30.77 29.20
CA LEU A 250 9.39 -31.29 28.24
C LEU A 250 9.97 -31.21 26.82
N VAL A 251 10.22 -32.37 26.25
CA VAL A 251 10.61 -32.54 24.86
C VAL A 251 9.36 -32.71 24.02
N LEU A 252 9.04 -31.73 23.18
CA LEU A 252 7.89 -31.79 22.30
C LEU A 252 8.08 -32.88 21.22
N PRO A 253 6.99 -33.51 20.75
CA PRO A 253 7.07 -34.48 19.69
C PRO A 253 7.56 -33.81 18.40
N PRO A 254 8.27 -34.58 17.53
CA PRO A 254 8.70 -34.06 16.24
C PRO A 254 7.49 -33.58 15.43
N VAL A 255 7.53 -32.32 15.01
CA VAL A 255 6.57 -31.81 14.03
C VAL A 255 6.84 -32.52 12.71
N PRO A 256 5.86 -33.22 12.11
CA PRO A 256 6.04 -33.86 10.82
C PRO A 256 6.50 -32.81 9.81
N PRO A 257 7.42 -33.14 8.89
CA PRO A 257 7.79 -32.20 7.84
C PRO A 257 6.51 -31.86 7.07
N LEU A 258 6.23 -30.56 6.93
CA LEU A 258 5.33 -30.11 5.87
C LEU A 258 5.91 -30.68 4.57
N GLU A 259 5.15 -31.53 3.90
CA GLU A 259 5.43 -31.90 2.51
C GLU A 259 5.26 -30.64 1.67
N ARG A 260 6.27 -29.76 1.68
CA ARG A 260 6.36 -28.69 0.69
C ARG A 260 6.81 -29.36 -0.60
N PRO A 261 6.09 -29.20 -1.71
CA PRO A 261 6.66 -29.49 -3.00
C PRO A 261 8.00 -28.74 -3.10
N LEU A 262 9.07 -29.41 -3.50
CA LEU A 262 10.42 -28.84 -3.66
C LEU A 262 10.47 -27.63 -4.63
N VAL A 263 9.35 -27.29 -5.28
CA VAL A 263 9.24 -26.35 -6.41
C VAL A 263 8.38 -25.12 -6.08
N GLU A 264 7.61 -25.08 -4.99
CA GLU A 264 6.70 -23.95 -4.72
C GLU A 264 7.40 -22.72 -4.10
N ARG A 265 7.22 -21.57 -4.76
CA ARG A 265 7.75 -20.27 -4.31
C ARG A 265 6.88 -19.71 -3.16
N SER A 266 7.51 -19.24 -2.09
CA SER A 266 6.80 -18.68 -0.93
C SER A 266 6.02 -17.40 -1.26
N LEU A 267 4.92 -17.15 -0.55
CA LEU A 267 4.21 -15.87 -0.60
C LEU A 267 5.06 -14.70 -0.06
N ASP A 268 4.87 -13.53 -0.65
CA ASP A 268 5.36 -12.23 -0.20
C ASP A 268 4.27 -11.17 -0.35
N GLY A 269 4.25 -10.19 0.56
CA GLY A 269 3.24 -9.13 0.56
C GLY A 269 3.44 -8.07 1.66
N PRO A 270 2.83 -6.88 1.49
CA PRO A 270 2.88 -5.78 2.46
C PRO A 270 1.95 -6.04 3.66
N ASP A 271 2.15 -5.28 4.73
CA ASP A 271 1.21 -5.19 5.84
C ASP A 271 -0.11 -4.55 5.39
N LEU A 272 -1.21 -4.91 6.05
CA LEU A 272 -2.55 -4.43 5.73
C LEU A 272 -2.77 -3.05 6.36
N VAL A 273 -3.46 -2.17 5.64
CA VAL A 273 -3.82 -0.83 6.12
C VAL A 273 -5.34 -0.71 6.13
N ASP A 274 -5.89 -0.34 7.29
CA ASP A 274 -7.30 -0.02 7.44
C ASP A 274 -7.55 1.45 7.08
N LEU A 275 -8.18 1.68 5.93
CA LEU A 275 -8.54 3.00 5.43
C LEU A 275 -10.01 3.36 5.72
N GLY A 276 -10.71 2.58 6.56
CA GLY A 276 -12.16 2.67 6.75
C GLY A 276 -12.97 2.02 5.62
N SER A 277 -12.32 1.17 4.84
CA SER A 277 -12.86 0.37 3.72
C SER A 277 -12.41 -1.09 3.87
N PRO A 278 -12.86 -2.04 3.02
CA PRO A 278 -12.27 -3.37 3.00
C PRO A 278 -10.74 -3.31 2.97
N LEU A 279 -10.08 -4.21 3.70
CA LEU A 279 -8.62 -4.31 3.70
C LEU A 279 -8.17 -4.81 2.33
N HIS A 280 -7.20 -4.14 1.75
CA HIS A 280 -6.63 -4.51 0.46
C HIS A 280 -5.18 -4.99 0.65
N ALA A 281 -4.83 -6.04 -0.08
CA ALA A 281 -3.47 -6.53 -0.15
C ALA A 281 -3.19 -7.16 -1.50
N ARG A 282 -1.91 -7.15 -1.85
CA ARG A 282 -1.41 -7.64 -3.12
C ARG A 282 -0.25 -8.58 -2.86
N PHE A 283 -0.44 -9.84 -3.23
CA PHE A 283 0.49 -10.93 -2.96
C PHE A 283 1.29 -11.30 -4.21
N GLU A 284 2.55 -11.67 -3.98
CA GLU A 284 3.50 -12.04 -5.02
C GLU A 284 4.29 -13.29 -4.59
N TYR A 285 5.07 -13.84 -5.52
CA TYR A 285 6.07 -14.84 -5.17
C TYR A 285 7.37 -14.17 -4.70
N ALA A 286 7.89 -14.64 -3.57
CA ALA A 286 9.22 -14.27 -3.10
C ALA A 286 10.29 -14.64 -4.14
N THR A 287 11.12 -13.68 -4.53
CA THR A 287 12.25 -13.90 -5.45
C THR A 287 13.46 -14.43 -4.67
N SER A 288 14.20 -15.39 -5.23
CA SER A 288 15.38 -16.00 -4.56
C SER A 288 16.54 -15.03 -4.37
N ILE A 289 16.60 -13.97 -5.19
CA ILE A 289 17.61 -12.90 -5.15
C ILE A 289 17.09 -11.65 -4.42
N GLY A 290 15.80 -11.63 -4.05
CA GLY A 290 15.13 -10.50 -3.35
C GLY A 290 14.94 -9.22 -4.18
N ILE A 291 15.56 -9.15 -5.36
CA ILE A 291 15.53 -8.06 -6.33
C ILE A 291 15.11 -8.65 -7.68
N GLY A 292 14.22 -7.97 -8.40
CA GLY A 292 13.88 -8.33 -9.78
C GLY A 292 12.39 -8.34 -10.06
N ARG A 293 12.06 -8.69 -11.31
CA ARG A 293 10.74 -8.51 -11.91
C ARG A 293 9.64 -9.19 -11.10
N ARG A 294 8.53 -8.45 -10.95
CA ARG A 294 7.29 -8.91 -10.37
C ARG A 294 6.81 -10.18 -11.09
N THR A 295 6.66 -11.28 -10.34
CA THR A 295 5.97 -12.47 -10.84
C THR A 295 4.57 -12.44 -10.26
N VAL A 296 3.59 -11.99 -11.05
CA VAL A 296 2.18 -12.04 -10.67
C VAL A 296 1.83 -13.49 -10.33
N ILE A 297 1.18 -13.67 -9.18
CA ILE A 297 0.72 -14.99 -8.76
C ILE A 297 -0.64 -15.28 -9.43
N PRO A 298 -0.87 -16.50 -9.94
CA PRO A 298 -2.17 -16.88 -10.49
C PRO A 298 -3.27 -16.79 -9.43
N ASP A 299 -4.51 -16.72 -9.90
CA ASP A 299 -5.71 -16.75 -9.06
C ASP A 299 -5.71 -18.03 -8.21
N GLN A 300 -5.89 -17.87 -6.91
CA GLN A 300 -5.89 -18.97 -5.94
C GLN A 300 -6.68 -18.56 -4.70
N THR A 301 -7.01 -19.52 -3.85
CA THR A 301 -7.67 -19.25 -2.57
C THR A 301 -6.64 -19.11 -1.44
N LEU A 302 -6.72 -18.02 -0.70
CA LEU A 302 -5.87 -17.68 0.45
C LEU A 302 -6.70 -17.69 1.74
N ALA A 303 -6.19 -18.36 2.77
CA ALA A 303 -6.76 -18.33 4.11
C ALA A 303 -6.05 -17.32 5.01
N PHE A 304 -6.83 -16.54 5.75
CA PHE A 304 -6.37 -15.55 6.73
C PHE A 304 -6.60 -16.09 8.14
N VAL A 305 -5.59 -16.01 9.00
CA VAL A 305 -5.59 -16.62 10.34
C VAL A 305 -5.27 -15.57 11.40
N ALA A 306 -6.07 -15.48 12.46
CA ALA A 306 -5.69 -14.77 13.67
C ALA A 306 -6.23 -15.50 14.90
N GLY A 307 -5.58 -15.34 16.05
CA GLY A 307 -5.96 -16.05 17.27
C GLY A 307 -5.97 -17.58 17.11
N GLY A 308 -5.13 -18.13 16.23
CA GLY A 308 -5.09 -19.56 15.94
C GLY A 308 -6.26 -20.10 15.10
N ARG A 309 -7.14 -19.23 14.58
CA ARG A 309 -8.37 -19.60 13.85
C ARG A 309 -8.35 -18.99 12.44
N VAL A 310 -8.86 -19.74 11.46
CA VAL A 310 -9.10 -19.19 10.13
C VAL A 310 -10.25 -18.19 10.24
N LEU A 311 -9.98 -16.93 9.91
CA LEU A 311 -10.94 -15.83 9.89
C LEU A 311 -11.70 -15.77 8.57
N ALA A 312 -11.01 -16.01 7.45
CA ALA A 312 -11.60 -15.95 6.11
C ALA A 312 -10.81 -16.80 5.11
N GLU A 313 -11.50 -17.26 4.07
CA GLU A 313 -10.89 -17.81 2.85
C GLU A 313 -11.32 -16.93 1.68
N LEU A 314 -10.35 -16.33 0.98
CA LEU A 314 -10.58 -15.32 -0.04
C LEU A 314 -9.86 -15.72 -1.34
N GLY A 315 -10.56 -15.57 -2.46
CA GLY A 315 -9.95 -15.72 -3.77
C GLY A 315 -9.11 -14.49 -4.12
N SER A 316 -7.87 -14.69 -4.55
CA SER A 316 -7.04 -13.64 -5.14
C SER A 316 -7.29 -13.51 -6.64
N ARG A 317 -7.22 -12.29 -7.18
CA ARG A 317 -7.18 -12.03 -8.63
C ARG A 317 -5.86 -11.39 -9.01
N ALA A 318 -5.02 -12.06 -9.79
CA ALA A 318 -3.67 -11.59 -10.08
C ALA A 318 -2.87 -11.16 -8.82
N GLY A 319 -3.09 -11.88 -7.70
CA GLY A 319 -2.51 -11.57 -6.39
C GLY A 319 -3.26 -10.53 -5.56
N ASP A 320 -4.21 -9.78 -6.12
CA ASP A 320 -5.03 -8.82 -5.37
C ASP A 320 -6.11 -9.53 -4.56
N VAL A 321 -6.24 -9.13 -3.30
CA VAL A 321 -7.29 -9.57 -2.36
C VAL A 321 -7.95 -8.35 -1.74
N SER A 322 -9.27 -8.43 -1.57
CA SER A 322 -10.05 -7.49 -0.78
C SER A 322 -10.80 -8.25 0.29
N TRP A 323 -10.69 -7.78 1.53
CA TRP A 323 -11.24 -8.42 2.72
C TRP A 323 -12.10 -7.44 3.51
N ALA A 324 -13.42 -7.64 3.49
CA ALA A 324 -14.33 -6.92 4.38
C ALA A 324 -14.18 -7.46 5.81
N TYR A 325 -13.20 -6.95 6.54
CA TYR A 325 -12.86 -7.35 7.90
C TYR A 325 -13.37 -6.31 8.91
N ASP A 326 -14.14 -6.75 9.89
CA ASP A 326 -14.69 -5.94 10.98
C ASP A 326 -14.16 -6.34 12.37
N GLY A 327 -13.19 -7.26 12.40
CA GLY A 327 -12.60 -7.74 13.65
C GLY A 327 -11.50 -6.83 14.21
N ASP A 328 -11.05 -7.18 15.41
CA ASP A 328 -10.11 -6.42 16.24
C ASP A 328 -8.66 -6.90 16.15
N ALA A 329 -8.36 -7.95 15.37
CA ALA A 329 -7.01 -8.48 15.26
C ALA A 329 -6.03 -7.41 14.75
N HIS A 330 -4.87 -7.30 15.37
CA HIS A 330 -3.78 -6.40 14.96
C HIS A 330 -2.78 -7.06 14.01
N ALA A 331 -2.94 -8.35 13.76
CA ALA A 331 -2.12 -9.12 12.84
C ALA A 331 -2.89 -10.33 12.29
N CYS A 332 -2.46 -10.81 11.13
CA CYS A 332 -2.96 -12.05 10.54
C CYS A 332 -1.85 -12.87 9.86
N GLY A 333 -1.97 -14.19 9.91
CA GLY A 333 -1.22 -15.14 9.09
C GLY A 333 -1.96 -15.42 7.79
N VAL A 334 -1.23 -15.66 6.70
CA VAL A 334 -1.76 -15.95 5.37
C VAL A 334 -1.13 -17.23 4.82
N PHE A 335 -1.95 -18.11 4.24
CA PHE A 335 -1.50 -19.32 3.55
C PHE A 335 -2.42 -19.72 2.39
N ARG A 336 -1.93 -20.52 1.44
CA ARG A 336 -2.75 -21.07 0.35
C ARG A 336 -3.57 -22.26 0.82
N THR A 337 -4.85 -22.32 0.49
CA THR A 337 -5.72 -23.45 0.86
C THR A 337 -5.59 -24.64 -0.11
N GLU A 338 -5.24 -24.35 -1.37
CA GLU A 338 -4.96 -25.36 -2.40
C GLU A 338 -3.51 -25.84 -2.24
N GLY A 339 -3.35 -26.98 -1.56
CA GLY A 339 -2.07 -27.49 -1.09
C GLY A 339 -2.19 -27.87 0.40
N ARG A 340 -1.75 -29.07 0.80
CA ARG A 340 -2.00 -29.66 2.12
C ARG A 340 -1.75 -28.65 3.27
N GLY A 341 -2.76 -28.39 4.11
CA GLY A 341 -2.63 -27.48 5.26
C GLY A 341 -3.89 -27.18 6.06
N THR A 342 -5.09 -27.50 5.57
CA THR A 342 -6.37 -27.16 6.24
C THR A 342 -6.54 -27.77 7.64
N ALA A 343 -5.90 -28.91 7.92
CA ALA A 343 -5.97 -29.56 9.23
C ALA A 343 -5.16 -28.85 10.33
N GLN A 344 -4.16 -28.02 9.98
CA GLN A 344 -3.31 -27.29 10.94
C GLN A 344 -2.99 -25.87 10.45
N PRO A 345 -3.93 -24.92 10.55
CA PRO A 345 -3.80 -23.57 9.98
C PRO A 345 -2.53 -22.81 10.38
N LEU A 346 -2.10 -22.92 11.64
CA LEU A 346 -0.88 -22.24 12.11
C LEU A 346 0.41 -22.77 11.48
N ALA A 347 0.49 -24.07 11.23
CA ALA A 347 1.66 -24.66 10.60
C ALA A 347 1.72 -24.33 9.10
N ALA A 348 0.57 -24.02 8.50
CA ALA A 348 0.45 -23.68 7.09
C ALA A 348 0.83 -22.22 6.79
N ILE A 349 0.86 -21.33 7.78
CA ILE A 349 1.18 -19.90 7.60
C ILE A 349 2.48 -19.71 6.80
N GLU A 350 2.36 -19.06 5.65
CA GLU A 350 3.49 -18.70 4.79
C GLU A 350 3.98 -17.27 5.02
N LEU A 351 3.06 -16.39 5.41
CA LEU A 351 3.29 -14.95 5.59
C LEU A 351 2.53 -14.47 6.83
N GLN A 352 3.16 -13.59 7.61
CA GLN A 352 2.51 -12.90 8.73
C GLN A 352 2.52 -11.40 8.46
N LEU A 353 1.38 -10.76 8.67
CA LEU A 353 1.13 -9.36 8.33
C LEU A 353 0.60 -8.60 9.54
N ALA A 354 1.00 -7.34 9.66
CA ALA A 354 0.30 -6.38 10.52
C ALA A 354 -1.05 -6.00 9.92
N ILE A 355 -1.98 -5.57 10.78
CA ILE A 355 -3.15 -4.77 10.41
C ILE A 355 -3.00 -3.39 11.06
N LEU A 356 -2.55 -2.42 10.26
CA LEU A 356 -2.29 -1.06 10.69
C LEU A 356 -3.60 -0.27 10.73
N ARG A 357 -3.86 0.36 11.88
CA ARG A 357 -5.05 1.18 12.14
C ARG A 357 -4.65 2.54 12.69
N PRO A 358 -5.48 3.57 12.53
CA PRO A 358 -5.22 4.88 13.14
C PRO A 358 -5.16 4.75 14.67
N GLY A 359 -4.21 5.47 15.27
CA GLY A 359 -3.97 5.50 16.71
C GLY A 359 -3.38 6.85 17.14
N PRO A 360 -3.17 7.07 18.45
CA PRO A 360 -2.70 8.36 18.96
C PRO A 360 -1.20 8.61 18.73
N THR A 361 -0.44 7.57 18.40
CA THR A 361 1.02 7.66 18.22
C THR A 361 1.34 8.30 16.86
N PRO A 362 2.19 9.35 16.82
CA PRO A 362 2.65 9.94 15.57
C PRO A 362 3.23 8.91 14.62
N VAL A 363 2.95 9.03 13.33
CA VAL A 363 3.47 8.13 12.30
C VAL A 363 4.35 8.90 11.34
N LEU A 364 5.47 8.31 10.95
CA LEU A 364 6.39 8.86 9.96
C LEU A 364 6.61 7.83 8.85
N LEU A 365 6.41 8.26 7.60
CA LEU A 365 6.57 7.39 6.43
C LEU A 365 7.92 7.64 5.77
N PHE A 366 8.56 6.60 5.25
CA PHE A 366 9.79 6.78 4.50
C PHE A 366 9.85 5.87 3.28
N ASP A 367 10.54 6.32 2.25
CA ASP A 367 10.82 5.50 1.06
C ASP A 367 11.55 4.21 1.48
N ALA A 368 10.97 3.03 1.18
CA ALA A 368 11.59 1.74 1.53
C ALA A 368 12.96 1.51 0.86
N GLU A 369 13.32 2.34 -0.13
CA GLU A 369 14.57 2.29 -0.88
C GLU A 369 15.68 3.17 -0.29
N LEU A 370 15.52 3.73 0.93
CA LEU A 370 16.63 4.33 1.69
C LEU A 370 17.85 3.38 1.73
N SER A 371 19.05 3.96 1.69
CA SER A 371 20.31 3.25 1.88
C SER A 371 20.46 2.77 3.33
N ASP A 372 21.38 1.84 3.57
CA ASP A 372 21.63 1.33 4.92
C ASP A 372 22.16 2.45 5.85
N GLU A 373 22.99 3.36 5.33
CA GLU A 373 23.48 4.54 6.06
C GLU A 373 22.33 5.50 6.44
N GLU A 374 21.39 5.74 5.52
CA GLU A 374 20.22 6.59 5.78
C GLU A 374 19.28 5.96 6.82
N MET A 375 19.10 4.63 6.79
CA MET A 375 18.30 3.92 7.80
C MET A 375 18.98 3.94 9.18
N ASP A 376 20.31 3.77 9.24
CA ASP A 376 21.07 3.90 10.48
C ASP A 376 20.94 5.31 11.06
N ALA A 377 21.05 6.35 10.22
CA ALA A 377 20.82 7.73 10.64
C ALA A 377 19.41 7.94 11.21
N LEU A 378 18.39 7.34 10.56
CA LEU A 378 17.00 7.33 11.04
C LEU A 378 16.86 6.71 12.43
N HIS A 379 17.48 5.55 12.63
CA HIS A 379 17.47 4.82 13.90
C HIS A 379 18.16 5.65 14.99
N GLN A 380 19.36 6.16 14.71
CA GLN A 380 20.11 7.00 15.64
C GLN A 380 19.32 8.26 16.03
N ALA A 381 18.73 8.97 15.07
CA ALA A 381 17.91 10.15 15.35
C ALA A 381 16.72 9.81 16.25
N THR A 382 16.11 8.63 16.08
CA THR A 382 14.98 8.15 16.91
C THR A 382 15.39 7.87 18.35
N LEU A 383 16.57 7.29 18.59
CA LEU A 383 17.04 6.97 19.93
C LEU A 383 17.18 8.21 20.83
N HIS A 384 17.48 9.36 20.24
CA HIS A 384 17.62 10.64 20.95
C HIS A 384 16.28 11.30 21.30
N LEU A 385 15.16 10.82 20.75
CA LEU A 385 13.84 11.35 21.08
C LEU A 385 13.33 10.78 22.41
N VAL A 386 12.65 11.64 23.17
CA VAL A 386 11.94 11.21 24.39
C VAL A 386 10.88 10.16 24.04
N PRO A 387 10.71 9.08 24.84
CA PRO A 387 9.83 7.96 24.50
C PRO A 387 8.41 8.35 24.10
N GLN A 388 7.82 9.35 24.76
CA GLN A 388 6.44 9.81 24.45
C GLN A 388 6.30 10.53 23.10
N ARG A 389 7.42 10.93 22.48
CA ARG A 389 7.45 11.62 21.17
C ARG A 389 8.02 10.76 20.05
N ARG A 390 8.37 9.49 20.32
CA ARG A 390 8.93 8.60 19.28
C ARG A 390 7.83 8.24 18.28
N PRO A 391 7.97 8.59 16.99
CA PRO A 391 7.00 8.19 16.00
C PRO A 391 7.09 6.69 15.73
N THR A 392 5.99 6.10 15.26
CA THR A 392 6.02 4.82 14.57
C THR A 392 6.53 5.04 13.15
N TRP A 393 7.64 4.39 12.83
CA TRP A 393 8.23 4.41 11.49
C TRP A 393 7.55 3.36 10.59
N LEU A 394 7.18 3.77 9.39
CA LEU A 394 6.55 2.88 8.41
C LEU A 394 7.23 3.01 7.04
N ALA A 395 7.82 1.92 6.57
CA ALA A 395 8.42 1.90 5.24
C ALA A 395 7.31 1.82 4.18
N VAL A 396 7.43 2.64 3.14
CA VAL A 396 6.51 2.66 2.01
C VAL A 396 7.24 2.12 0.79
N ARG A 397 6.81 0.95 0.33
CA ARG A 397 7.26 0.39 -0.95
C ARG A 397 6.55 1.14 -2.07
N LEU A 398 7.24 2.13 -2.64
CA LEU A 398 6.75 2.92 -3.77
C LEU A 398 6.78 2.11 -5.06
N ARG A 399 7.76 1.21 -5.21
CA ARG A 399 7.90 0.35 -6.39
C ARG A 399 8.22 -1.08 -5.97
N PRO A 400 7.76 -2.10 -6.71
CA PRO A 400 8.04 -3.50 -6.41
C PRO A 400 9.45 -3.92 -6.86
N VAL A 401 10.48 -3.11 -6.55
CA VAL A 401 11.89 -3.42 -6.87
C VAL A 401 12.42 -4.52 -5.96
N ARG A 402 12.11 -4.39 -4.66
CA ARG A 402 12.45 -5.36 -3.62
C ARG A 402 11.20 -6.05 -3.06
N SER A 403 11.36 -7.32 -2.73
CA SER A 403 10.35 -8.07 -1.96
C SER A 403 10.10 -7.40 -0.60
N CYS A 404 8.86 -7.44 -0.11
CA CYS A 404 8.52 -6.94 1.23
C CYS A 404 9.32 -7.69 2.30
N ARG A 405 9.57 -8.99 2.10
CA ARG A 405 10.46 -9.79 2.95
C ARG A 405 11.88 -9.20 3.05
N LEU A 406 12.49 -8.82 1.92
CA LEU A 406 13.83 -8.22 1.92
C LEU A 406 13.83 -6.87 2.62
N ILE A 407 12.82 -6.03 2.35
CA ILE A 407 12.68 -4.72 3.02
C ILE A 407 12.59 -4.91 4.54
N ARG A 408 11.71 -5.81 5.03
CA ARG A 408 11.60 -6.12 6.46
C ARG A 408 12.93 -6.57 7.08
N SER A 409 13.69 -7.41 6.38
CA SER A 409 15.02 -7.85 6.84
C SER A 409 16.02 -6.69 6.97
N ARG A 410 15.99 -5.71 6.05
CA ARG A 410 16.85 -4.52 6.11
C ARG A 410 16.47 -3.63 7.28
N LEU A 411 15.17 -3.39 7.49
CA LEU A 411 14.66 -2.60 8.63
C LEU A 411 15.10 -3.20 9.96
N GLN A 412 14.99 -4.53 10.11
CA GLN A 412 15.42 -5.22 11.32
C GLN A 412 16.93 -5.11 11.55
N ALA A 413 17.74 -5.22 10.49
CA ALA A 413 19.19 -5.06 10.59
C ALA A 413 19.58 -3.64 11.06
N ALA A 414 18.82 -2.62 10.64
CA ALA A 414 18.99 -1.23 11.06
C ALA A 414 18.33 -0.89 12.42
N GLY A 415 17.69 -1.85 13.10
CA GLY A 415 16.99 -1.60 14.37
C GLY A 415 15.70 -0.79 14.24
N LEU A 416 15.07 -0.79 13.06
CA LEU A 416 13.78 -0.15 12.78
C LEU A 416 12.63 -1.18 12.82
N PRO A 417 11.38 -0.76 13.09
CA PRO A 417 10.21 -1.64 13.01
C PRO A 417 10.08 -2.29 11.63
N ALA A 418 9.82 -3.59 11.60
CA ALA A 418 9.73 -4.38 10.36
C ALA A 418 8.38 -4.21 9.64
N ARG A 419 7.92 -2.97 9.47
CA ARG A 419 6.62 -2.62 8.90
C ARG A 419 6.76 -2.05 7.50
N VAL A 420 6.05 -2.64 6.54
CA VAL A 420 6.13 -2.27 5.13
C VAL A 420 4.73 -2.22 4.55
N ILE A 421 4.32 -1.06 4.04
CA ILE A 421 3.10 -0.92 3.23
C ILE A 421 3.44 -0.68 1.77
N ASP A 422 2.46 -0.87 0.89
CA ASP A 422 2.62 -0.67 -0.55
C ASP A 422 1.83 0.56 -1.01
N ALA A 423 2.49 1.46 -1.74
CA ALA A 423 1.84 2.64 -2.29
C ALA A 423 0.71 2.27 -3.27
N SER A 424 0.90 1.21 -4.05
CA SER A 424 -0.11 0.76 -5.02
C SER A 424 -1.45 0.39 -4.40
N VAL A 425 -1.40 -0.11 -3.17
CA VAL A 425 -2.58 -0.52 -2.40
C VAL A 425 -3.22 0.69 -1.72
N VAL A 426 -2.43 1.61 -1.16
CA VAL A 426 -2.97 2.79 -0.47
C VAL A 426 -3.53 3.83 -1.44
N LEU A 427 -2.93 3.96 -2.63
CA LEU A 427 -3.37 4.89 -3.68
C LEU A 427 -4.37 4.27 -4.65
N ASP A 428 -4.60 2.96 -4.58
CA ASP A 428 -5.40 2.20 -5.54
C ASP A 428 -4.99 2.45 -7.02
N GLU A 429 -3.69 2.65 -7.26
CA GLU A 429 -3.11 3.04 -8.55
C GLU A 429 -2.74 1.84 -9.43
N GLY A 430 -2.83 0.61 -8.91
CA GLY A 430 -2.29 -0.57 -9.55
C GLY A 430 -0.77 -0.49 -9.64
N ASP A 431 -0.16 -0.87 -10.75
CA ASP A 431 1.30 -0.96 -10.85
C ASP A 431 1.99 0.38 -11.13
N ALA A 432 1.23 1.45 -11.35
CA ALA A 432 1.73 2.78 -11.69
C ALA A 432 2.80 2.76 -12.81
N LEU A 433 2.65 1.87 -13.80
CA LEU A 433 3.68 1.60 -14.82
C LEU A 433 3.95 2.79 -15.75
N ASP A 434 3.04 3.76 -15.79
CA ASP A 434 3.18 5.01 -16.52
C ASP A 434 3.69 6.16 -15.66
N VAL A 435 3.97 5.93 -14.36
CA VAL A 435 4.46 6.94 -13.42
C VAL A 435 5.99 6.86 -13.27
N PRO A 436 6.74 7.95 -13.55
CA PRO A 436 8.20 7.97 -13.50
C PRO A 436 8.75 7.93 -12.07
N GLU A 437 9.96 7.39 -11.88
CA GLU A 437 10.65 7.35 -10.57
C GLU A 437 10.79 8.73 -9.92
N LEU A 438 10.96 9.77 -10.74
CA LEU A 438 11.05 11.15 -10.29
C LEU A 438 9.79 11.65 -9.54
N ALA A 439 8.65 10.99 -9.73
CA ALA A 439 7.40 11.28 -9.03
C ALA A 439 7.23 10.49 -7.72
N ASP A 440 8.15 9.60 -7.36
CA ASP A 440 8.06 8.79 -6.14
C ASP A 440 7.97 9.61 -4.83
N PRO A 441 8.66 10.76 -4.65
CA PRO A 441 8.45 11.63 -3.49
C PRO A 441 7.01 12.17 -3.40
N VAL A 442 6.42 12.53 -4.54
CA VAL A 442 5.03 12.97 -4.61
C VAL A 442 4.09 11.82 -4.30
N ARG A 443 4.35 10.61 -4.82
CA ARG A 443 3.58 9.41 -4.47
C ARG A 443 3.65 9.11 -2.98
N LEU A 444 4.82 9.26 -2.35
CA LEU A 444 4.98 9.12 -0.90
C LEU A 444 4.15 10.15 -0.13
N ALA A 445 4.14 11.41 -0.58
CA ALA A 445 3.29 12.45 -0.01
C ALA A 445 1.79 12.16 -0.18
N ARG A 446 1.37 11.59 -1.31
CA ARG A 446 -0.02 11.17 -1.54
C ARG A 446 -0.41 10.00 -0.65
N VAL A 447 0.48 9.02 -0.42
CA VAL A 447 0.26 7.94 0.56
C VAL A 447 0.03 8.53 1.95
N ALA A 448 0.88 9.47 2.38
CA ALA A 448 0.68 10.19 3.63
C ALA A 448 -0.66 10.93 3.67
N GLY A 449 -1.04 11.63 2.60
CA GLY A 449 -2.34 12.30 2.48
C GLY A 449 -3.53 11.35 2.64
N ARG A 450 -3.51 10.19 1.97
CA ARG A 450 -4.55 9.15 2.07
C ARG A 450 -4.61 8.54 3.48
N LEU A 451 -3.48 8.24 4.11
CA LEU A 451 -3.44 7.76 5.50
C LEU A 451 -3.99 8.81 6.47
N ARG A 452 -3.65 10.09 6.27
CA ARG A 452 -4.24 11.17 7.08
C ARG A 452 -5.74 11.30 6.87
N ALA A 453 -6.23 11.18 5.65
CA ALA A 453 -7.67 11.12 5.40
C ALA A 453 -8.34 9.92 6.10
N ALA A 454 -7.59 8.85 6.40
CA ALA A 454 -8.02 7.73 7.24
C ALA A 454 -7.66 7.89 8.74
N ALA A 455 -7.44 9.13 9.21
CA ALA A 455 -7.13 9.48 10.61
C ALA A 455 -5.80 8.95 11.17
N PHE A 456 -4.82 8.58 10.33
CA PHE A 456 -3.46 8.36 10.83
C PHE A 456 -2.78 9.70 11.16
N PRO A 457 -2.14 9.86 12.33
CA PRO A 457 -1.42 11.10 12.69
C PRO A 457 -0.05 11.16 11.99
N ILE A 458 -0.04 11.28 10.66
CA ILE A 458 1.21 11.43 9.91
C ILE A 458 1.83 12.79 10.22
N VAL A 459 3.05 12.79 10.77
CA VAL A 459 3.79 14.02 11.10
C VAL A 459 4.80 14.41 10.03
N ALA A 460 5.39 13.42 9.35
CA ALA A 460 6.37 13.66 8.30
C ALA A 460 6.49 12.49 7.33
N ILE A 461 7.10 12.79 6.18
CA ILE A 461 7.64 11.82 5.24
C ILE A 461 9.14 12.03 5.05
N VAL A 462 9.84 10.96 4.69
CA VAL A 462 11.28 10.99 4.36
C VAL A 462 11.50 10.48 2.95
N HIS A 463 12.11 11.31 2.10
CA HIS A 463 12.34 11.03 0.68
C HIS A 463 13.80 11.21 0.28
N ARG A 464 14.17 10.68 -0.89
CA ARG A 464 15.54 10.74 -1.44
C ARG A 464 15.75 11.78 -2.54
N ALA A 465 14.68 12.34 -3.09
CA ALA A 465 14.80 13.25 -4.22
C ALA A 465 15.25 14.66 -3.84
N GLU A 466 15.88 15.35 -4.80
CA GLU A 466 16.31 16.73 -4.61
C GLU A 466 15.16 17.71 -4.46
N LEU A 467 14.10 17.51 -5.26
CA LEU A 467 12.89 18.32 -5.23
C LEU A 467 11.96 17.81 -4.13
N ALA A 468 11.79 18.61 -3.07
CA ALA A 468 10.87 18.28 -2.00
C ALA A 468 9.41 18.34 -2.48
N PRO A 469 8.60 17.30 -2.22
CA PRO A 469 7.18 17.34 -2.50
C PRO A 469 6.47 18.34 -1.58
N SER A 470 5.43 18.99 -2.09
CA SER A 470 4.47 19.78 -1.32
C SER A 470 3.65 18.84 -0.44
N THR A 471 3.34 19.30 0.76
CA THR A 471 2.63 18.53 1.77
C THR A 471 1.56 19.40 2.42
N ILE A 472 0.41 18.80 2.78
CA ILE A 472 -0.70 19.51 3.41
C ILE A 472 -0.81 19.03 4.85
N GLY A 473 -0.29 19.81 5.79
CA GLY A 473 -0.38 19.59 7.24
C GLY A 473 0.60 18.57 7.85
N PHE A 474 1.61 18.13 7.08
CA PHE A 474 2.74 17.32 7.55
C PHE A 474 4.02 17.82 6.87
N VAL A 475 5.20 17.34 7.28
CA VAL A 475 6.50 17.83 6.76
C VAL A 475 7.13 16.82 5.80
N ALA A 476 7.75 17.28 4.70
CA ALA A 476 8.67 16.48 3.91
C ALA A 476 10.11 16.75 4.33
N LEU A 477 10.87 15.70 4.63
CA LEU A 477 12.28 15.76 4.96
C LEU A 477 13.08 14.98 3.91
N ARG A 478 14.21 15.53 3.46
CA ARG A 478 15.17 14.72 2.70
C ARG A 478 15.93 13.79 3.64
N ALA A 479 16.29 12.61 3.16
CA ALA A 479 16.99 11.61 3.95
C ALA A 479 18.32 12.12 4.53
N ASP A 480 19.04 12.95 3.78
CA ASP A 480 20.31 13.59 4.18
C ASP A 480 20.13 14.75 5.18
N GLU A 481 18.91 15.21 5.43
CA GLU A 481 18.58 16.29 6.37
C GLU A 481 18.10 15.78 7.75
N ILE A 482 18.08 14.45 7.95
CA ILE A 482 17.52 13.85 9.17
C ILE A 482 18.56 13.86 10.28
N ASP A 483 18.19 14.54 11.36
CA ASP A 483 18.89 14.46 12.64
C ASP A 483 17.91 14.53 13.82
N ALA A 484 18.43 14.32 15.03
CA ALA A 484 17.65 14.36 16.26
C ALA A 484 16.98 15.74 16.49
N GLN A 485 17.63 16.83 16.09
CA GLN A 485 17.10 18.18 16.27
C GLN A 485 15.92 18.44 15.32
N ARG A 486 16.02 17.98 14.07
CA ARG A 486 14.98 18.11 13.04
C ARG A 486 13.75 17.29 13.42
N LEU A 487 13.93 16.06 13.89
CA LEU A 487 12.83 15.23 14.38
C LEU A 487 12.18 15.80 15.64
N ALA A 488 12.98 16.32 16.58
CA ALA A 488 12.46 16.97 17.79
C ALA A 488 11.69 18.27 17.50
N ALA A 489 12.01 18.94 16.38
CA ALA A 489 11.36 20.16 15.91
C ALA A 489 10.09 19.91 15.08
N LEU A 490 9.74 18.65 14.79
CA LEU A 490 8.49 18.36 14.08
C LEU A 490 7.28 18.88 14.88
N PRO A 491 6.36 19.61 14.22
CA PRO A 491 5.18 20.12 14.90
C PRO A 491 4.30 18.94 15.34
N PRO A 492 3.62 19.04 16.50
CA PRO A 492 2.55 18.11 16.82
C PRO A 492 1.46 18.25 15.76
N VAL A 493 1.12 17.14 15.09
CA VAL A 493 0.02 17.11 14.12
C VAL A 493 -1.19 16.49 14.82
N PRO A 494 -2.32 17.22 14.96
CA PRO A 494 -3.53 16.63 15.51
C PRO A 494 -4.01 15.49 14.60
N VAL A 495 -4.55 14.44 15.21
CA VAL A 495 -5.21 13.34 14.48
C VAL A 495 -6.37 13.96 13.68
N PRO A 496 -6.30 14.00 12.34
CA PRO A 496 -7.39 14.53 11.55
C PRO A 496 -8.60 13.60 11.65
N ALA A 497 -9.81 14.16 11.74
CA ALA A 497 -11.02 13.37 11.55
C ALA A 497 -11.08 12.91 10.08
N PRO A 498 -11.56 11.69 9.79
CA PRO A 498 -11.80 11.28 8.42
C PRO A 498 -12.77 12.26 7.74
N PRO A 499 -12.53 12.66 6.47
CA PRO A 499 -13.42 13.59 5.79
C PRO A 499 -14.79 12.93 5.60
N ALA A 500 -15.85 13.61 6.03
CA ALA A 500 -17.23 13.15 5.91
C ALA A 500 -17.88 13.62 4.59
N THR A 501 -17.30 14.64 3.96
CA THR A 501 -17.82 15.27 2.73
C THR A 501 -16.75 15.35 1.63
N LEU A 502 -17.20 15.43 0.37
CA LEU A 502 -16.33 15.71 -0.77
C LEU A 502 -15.52 17.00 -0.57
N ALA A 503 -16.12 18.03 0.02
CA ALA A 503 -15.47 19.30 0.32
C ALA A 503 -14.25 19.11 1.23
N GLU A 504 -14.43 18.44 2.38
CA GLU A 504 -13.33 18.15 3.31
C GLU A 504 -12.25 17.26 2.67
N ARG A 505 -12.63 16.29 1.83
CA ARG A 505 -11.68 15.46 1.10
C ARG A 505 -10.83 16.30 0.14
N LEU A 506 -11.47 17.19 -0.64
CA LEU A 506 -10.77 18.10 -1.55
C LEU A 506 -9.84 19.06 -0.79
N ASP A 507 -10.28 19.61 0.35
CA ASP A 507 -9.44 20.45 1.21
C ASP A 507 -8.18 19.71 1.68
N HIS A 508 -8.34 18.48 2.19
CA HIS A 508 -7.23 17.65 2.65
C HIS A 508 -6.26 17.24 1.55
N MET A 509 -6.76 16.94 0.35
CA MET A 509 -5.93 16.39 -0.74
C MET A 509 -5.31 17.46 -1.64
N THR A 510 -5.93 18.63 -1.77
CA THR A 510 -5.51 19.66 -2.74
C THR A 510 -5.02 20.95 -2.10
N GLY A 511 -5.38 21.20 -0.84
CA GLY A 511 -5.08 22.46 -0.15
C GLY A 511 -5.83 23.66 -0.73
N ALA A 512 -6.77 23.45 -1.66
CA ALA A 512 -7.53 24.50 -2.32
C ALA A 512 -8.89 24.70 -1.63
N PRO A 513 -9.09 25.78 -0.86
CA PRO A 513 -10.32 26.01 -0.10
C PRO A 513 -11.53 26.30 -0.99
N LEU A 514 -12.74 26.06 -0.44
CA LEU A 514 -13.98 26.45 -1.09
C LEU A 514 -14.12 27.97 -1.14
N ILE A 515 -14.35 28.51 -2.34
CA ILE A 515 -14.56 29.94 -2.59
C ILE A 515 -16.01 30.13 -3.03
N ALA A 516 -16.81 30.81 -2.21
CA ALA A 516 -18.21 31.11 -2.49
C ALA A 516 -18.39 32.46 -3.18
N GLY A 517 -19.60 32.70 -3.72
CA GLY A 517 -20.00 34.03 -4.20
C GLY A 517 -19.57 34.36 -5.64
N ASN A 518 -19.28 33.34 -6.45
CA ASN A 518 -18.83 33.53 -7.83
C ASN A 518 -20.01 33.50 -8.80
N ARG A 519 -19.82 34.11 -9.98
CA ARG A 519 -20.60 33.82 -11.19
C ARG A 519 -19.68 33.10 -12.15
N ILE A 520 -20.04 31.88 -12.51
CA ILE A 520 -19.24 31.03 -13.40
C ILE A 520 -20.13 30.54 -14.54
N GLU A 521 -19.66 30.74 -15.77
CA GLU A 521 -20.31 30.23 -16.97
C GLU A 521 -19.34 29.31 -17.71
N VAL A 522 -19.79 28.11 -18.06
CA VAL A 522 -18.98 27.10 -18.75
C VAL A 522 -19.43 26.99 -20.21
N GLU A 523 -18.47 26.89 -21.12
CA GLU A 523 -18.71 26.71 -22.55
C GLU A 523 -17.95 25.51 -23.14
N LEU A 524 -18.52 24.94 -24.22
CA LEU A 524 -17.91 23.97 -25.12
C LEU A 524 -18.09 24.45 -26.58
N ASP A 525 -18.01 25.75 -26.81
CA ASP A 525 -18.27 26.46 -28.06
C ASP A 525 -17.12 27.44 -28.34
N ASN A 526 -16.31 27.10 -29.35
CA ASN A 526 -15.14 27.88 -29.74
C ASN A 526 -15.46 29.33 -30.13
N ALA A 527 -16.57 29.56 -30.84
CA ALA A 527 -16.96 30.89 -31.26
C ALA A 527 -17.41 31.74 -30.06
N LEU A 528 -18.12 31.13 -29.10
CA LEU A 528 -18.46 31.80 -27.84
C LEU A 528 -17.21 32.13 -27.03
N ALA A 529 -16.26 31.19 -26.89
CA ALA A 529 -14.99 31.42 -26.21
C ALA A 529 -14.20 32.58 -26.84
N ARG A 530 -14.14 32.63 -28.18
CA ARG A 530 -13.49 33.72 -28.91
C ARG A 530 -14.15 35.07 -28.65
N ARG A 531 -15.50 35.12 -28.65
CA ARG A 531 -16.25 36.34 -28.32
C ARG A 531 -15.99 36.80 -26.89
N TRP A 532 -15.97 35.88 -25.92
CA TRP A 532 -15.64 36.20 -24.52
C TRP A 532 -14.23 36.78 -24.40
N LEU A 533 -13.23 36.16 -25.03
CA LEU A 533 -11.85 36.63 -25.01
C LEU A 533 -11.71 38.04 -25.55
N LEU A 534 -12.21 38.28 -26.77
CA LEU A 534 -12.09 39.60 -27.42
C LEU A 534 -12.88 40.67 -26.66
N ALA A 535 -14.09 40.36 -26.18
CA ALA A 535 -14.88 41.29 -25.40
C ALA A 535 -14.20 41.67 -24.08
N ALA A 536 -13.56 40.71 -23.39
CA ALA A 536 -12.82 40.98 -22.16
C ALA A 536 -11.61 41.87 -22.42
N ILE A 537 -10.84 41.61 -23.48
CA ILE A 537 -9.69 42.45 -23.87
C ILE A 537 -10.15 43.87 -24.23
N GLU A 538 -11.25 44.01 -24.99
CA GLU A 538 -11.76 45.33 -25.38
C GLU A 538 -12.34 46.13 -24.21
N ALA A 539 -12.90 45.45 -23.20
CA ALA A 539 -13.44 46.10 -22.01
C ALA A 539 -12.38 46.46 -20.95
N SER A 540 -11.13 46.04 -21.13
CA SER A 540 -10.04 46.25 -20.16
C SER A 540 -9.70 47.73 -19.96
N VAL A 541 -9.39 48.10 -18.70
CA VAL A 541 -9.06 49.49 -18.31
C VAL A 541 -7.75 49.64 -17.53
N GLU A 542 -7.25 48.62 -16.85
CA GLU A 542 -6.05 48.68 -16.00
C GLU A 542 -5.00 47.68 -16.48
N ARG A 543 -5.34 46.39 -16.53
CA ARG A 543 -4.40 45.31 -16.78
C ARG A 543 -5.02 44.10 -17.45
N ILE A 544 -4.20 43.42 -18.24
CA ILE A 544 -4.48 42.09 -18.78
C ILE A 544 -3.31 41.18 -18.37
N HIS A 545 -3.61 40.01 -17.84
CA HIS A 545 -2.65 38.93 -17.62
C HIS A 545 -3.05 37.78 -18.54
N PHE A 546 -2.22 37.50 -19.53
CA PHE A 546 -2.45 36.48 -20.53
C PHE A 546 -1.36 35.42 -20.37
N GLN A 547 -1.76 34.21 -19.99
CA GLN A 547 -0.89 33.04 -19.92
C GLN A 547 -1.35 31.99 -20.91
N THR A 548 -0.41 31.44 -21.69
CA THR A 548 -0.70 30.33 -22.61
C THR A 548 0.50 29.40 -22.77
N TYR A 549 0.23 28.13 -23.07
CA TYR A 549 1.26 27.14 -23.34
C TYR A 549 1.77 27.22 -24.79
N MET A 550 0.87 27.49 -25.73
CA MET A 550 1.19 27.68 -27.15
C MET A 550 0.55 28.97 -27.69
N ALA A 551 1.23 29.59 -28.65
CA ALA A 551 0.72 30.73 -29.42
C ALA A 551 1.16 30.60 -30.88
N ALA A 552 0.21 30.63 -31.81
CA ALA A 552 0.46 30.50 -33.25
C ALA A 552 0.26 31.84 -33.97
N ASP A 553 1.12 32.15 -34.94
CA ASP A 553 0.96 33.34 -35.80
C ASP A 553 -0.03 33.08 -36.95
N ASP A 554 -1.28 32.79 -36.60
CA ASP A 554 -2.39 32.51 -37.52
C ASP A 554 -3.47 33.61 -37.50
N ASP A 555 -4.63 33.36 -38.09
CA ASP A 555 -5.75 34.30 -38.16
C ASP A 555 -6.29 34.67 -36.77
N ILE A 556 -6.41 33.70 -35.85
CA ILE A 556 -6.82 33.93 -34.47
C ILE A 556 -5.73 34.66 -33.68
N GLY A 557 -4.46 34.25 -33.82
CA GLY A 557 -3.32 34.92 -33.21
C GLY A 557 -3.25 36.39 -33.57
N ARG A 558 -3.37 36.73 -34.85
CA ARG A 558 -3.39 38.11 -35.36
C ARG A 558 -4.62 38.91 -34.89
N LEU A 559 -5.78 38.24 -34.76
CA LEU A 559 -6.99 38.87 -34.25
C LEU A 559 -6.83 39.29 -32.78
N VAL A 560 -6.27 38.41 -31.95
CA VAL A 560 -5.98 38.68 -30.54
C VAL A 560 -4.85 39.70 -30.39
N GLU A 561 -3.80 39.62 -31.21
CA GLU A 561 -2.73 40.62 -31.28
C GLU A 561 -3.30 42.02 -31.48
N ALA A 562 -4.16 42.20 -32.47
CA ALA A 562 -4.78 43.48 -32.75
C ALA A 562 -5.59 44.01 -31.56
N ALA A 563 -6.29 43.14 -30.81
CA ALA A 563 -7.04 43.52 -29.63
C ALA A 563 -6.12 43.92 -28.45
N LEU A 564 -5.05 43.17 -28.19
CA LEU A 564 -4.08 43.48 -27.15
C LEU A 564 -3.32 44.79 -27.44
N VAL A 565 -2.96 45.03 -28.70
CA VAL A 565 -2.33 46.29 -29.13
C VAL A 565 -3.28 47.47 -28.91
N ARG A 566 -4.57 47.32 -29.22
CA ARG A 566 -5.57 48.36 -28.92
C ARG A 566 -5.71 48.61 -27.42
N ALA A 567 -5.69 47.56 -26.59
CA ALA A 567 -5.72 47.70 -25.13
C ALA A 567 -4.49 48.46 -24.61
N ALA A 568 -3.28 48.08 -25.05
CA ALA A 568 -2.04 48.76 -24.70
C ALA A 568 -2.05 50.24 -25.13
N ALA A 569 -2.58 50.54 -26.32
CA ALA A 569 -2.74 51.92 -26.79
C ALA A 569 -3.71 52.76 -25.94
N ARG A 570 -4.65 52.13 -25.22
CA ARG A 570 -5.52 52.80 -24.22
C ARG A 570 -4.85 52.99 -22.85
N GLY A 571 -3.61 52.52 -22.68
CA GLY A 571 -2.87 52.59 -21.42
C GLY A 571 -3.02 51.36 -20.51
N VAL A 572 -3.67 50.29 -20.99
CA VAL A 572 -3.78 49.02 -20.25
C VAL A 572 -2.43 48.31 -20.23
N THR A 573 -1.98 47.86 -19.07
CA THR A 573 -0.75 47.07 -18.96
C THR A 573 -1.03 45.61 -19.30
N VAL A 574 -0.41 45.09 -20.37
CA VAL A 574 -0.57 43.69 -20.78
C VAL A 574 0.66 42.89 -20.34
N ARG A 575 0.45 41.83 -19.56
CA ARG A 575 1.49 40.86 -19.19
C ARG A 575 1.22 39.55 -19.91
N LEU A 576 2.11 39.18 -20.81
CA LEU A 576 2.03 37.97 -21.61
C LEU A 576 3.07 36.96 -21.12
N LEU A 577 2.62 35.84 -20.60
CA LEU A 577 3.46 34.73 -20.16
C LEU A 577 3.25 33.53 -21.08
N VAL A 578 4.34 33.03 -21.66
CA VAL A 578 4.31 31.87 -22.54
C VAL A 578 5.33 30.82 -22.11
N ASP A 579 5.03 29.56 -22.35
CA ASP A 579 6.02 28.49 -22.26
C ASP A 579 7.07 28.62 -23.37
N SER A 580 8.37 28.45 -23.06
CA SER A 580 9.41 28.57 -24.09
C SER A 580 9.37 27.48 -25.16
N LEU A 581 9.16 26.22 -24.74
CA LEU A 581 9.28 25.06 -25.62
C LEU A 581 8.10 25.00 -26.58
N HIS A 582 6.88 25.13 -26.06
CA HIS A 582 5.66 25.02 -26.85
C HIS A 582 5.17 26.36 -27.42
N GLY A 583 5.55 27.49 -26.81
CA GLY A 583 5.44 28.81 -27.43
C GLY A 583 6.44 29.05 -28.56
N LEU A 584 7.42 28.15 -28.75
CA LEU A 584 8.47 28.21 -29.79
C LEU A 584 9.22 29.56 -29.81
N HIS A 585 9.47 30.12 -28.63
CA HIS A 585 10.16 31.40 -28.48
C HIS A 585 11.14 31.33 -27.32
N GLY A 586 12.39 31.71 -27.55
CA GLY A 586 13.44 31.66 -26.52
C GLY A 586 13.86 30.24 -26.13
N SER A 587 13.54 29.24 -26.96
CA SER A 587 13.92 27.83 -26.76
C SER A 587 14.70 27.33 -27.97
N LEU A 588 15.91 26.80 -27.76
CA LEU A 588 16.79 26.28 -28.81
C LEU A 588 17.02 27.26 -29.97
N GLY A 589 17.00 28.57 -29.70
CA GLY A 589 17.13 29.63 -30.71
C GLY A 589 15.89 29.88 -31.56
N ALA A 590 14.76 29.23 -31.26
CA ALA A 590 13.49 29.49 -31.92
C ALA A 590 12.95 30.88 -31.55
N SER A 591 12.30 31.52 -32.52
CA SER A 591 11.54 32.74 -32.29
C SER A 591 10.16 32.67 -32.93
N ASN A 592 9.17 33.21 -32.22
CA ASN A 592 7.78 33.24 -32.62
C ASN A 592 7.42 34.67 -33.08
N PRO A 593 7.12 34.87 -34.38
CA PRO A 593 6.86 36.20 -34.93
C PRO A 593 5.70 36.94 -34.25
N LEU A 594 4.66 36.24 -33.81
CA LEU A 594 3.54 36.85 -33.08
C LEU A 594 4.01 37.44 -31.75
N LEU A 595 4.81 36.67 -31.01
CA LEU A 595 5.30 37.07 -29.69
C LEU A 595 6.33 38.19 -29.80
N GLU A 596 7.21 38.16 -30.81
CA GLU A 596 8.14 39.26 -31.08
C GLU A 596 7.41 40.58 -31.35
N ARG A 597 6.37 40.55 -32.19
CA ARG A 597 5.57 41.76 -32.49
C ARG A 597 4.86 42.27 -31.25
N LEU A 598 4.24 41.39 -30.46
CA LEU A 598 3.59 41.77 -29.21
C LEU A 598 4.58 42.35 -28.19
N GLY A 599 5.75 41.72 -28.01
CA GLY A 599 6.79 42.18 -27.09
C GLY A 599 7.45 43.50 -27.49
N ALA A 600 7.34 43.90 -28.76
CA ALA A 600 7.83 45.20 -29.24
C ALA A 600 6.86 46.37 -28.99
N VAL A 601 5.63 46.10 -28.55
CA VAL A 601 4.59 47.13 -28.35
C VAL A 601 4.71 47.74 -26.94
N PRO A 602 4.85 49.07 -26.80
CA PRO A 602 4.85 49.72 -25.50
C PRO A 602 3.59 49.39 -24.70
N GLY A 603 3.76 49.01 -23.43
CA GLY A 603 2.67 48.58 -22.55
C GLY A 603 2.38 47.08 -22.56
N ILE A 604 3.04 46.30 -23.44
CA ILE A 604 3.01 44.84 -23.42
C ILE A 604 4.35 44.32 -22.89
N GLU A 605 4.31 43.58 -21.78
CA GLU A 605 5.46 42.89 -21.21
C GLU A 605 5.35 41.39 -21.54
N LEU A 606 6.24 40.91 -22.40
CA LEU A 606 6.37 39.48 -22.71
C LEU A 606 7.41 38.84 -21.78
N ARG A 607 7.03 37.71 -21.17
CA ARG A 607 7.92 36.82 -20.44
C ARG A 607 7.81 35.40 -20.97
N VAL A 608 8.96 34.74 -21.02
CA VAL A 608 9.09 33.36 -21.48
C VAL A 608 9.49 32.49 -20.29
N GLY A 609 8.62 31.54 -19.94
CA GLY A 609 8.85 30.58 -18.87
C GLY A 609 9.82 29.48 -19.26
N GLN A 610 10.73 29.14 -18.35
CA GLN A 610 11.62 27.97 -18.42
C GLN A 610 12.38 27.80 -19.76
N PRO A 611 13.19 28.79 -20.19
CA PRO A 611 13.91 28.74 -21.46
C PRO A 611 14.88 27.55 -21.55
N ILE A 612 15.01 26.97 -22.74
CA ILE A 612 15.93 25.86 -23.03
C ILE A 612 17.10 26.39 -23.86
N ASN A 613 18.24 26.61 -23.22
CA ASN A 613 19.43 27.25 -23.80
C ASN A 613 20.58 26.27 -24.13
N GLY A 614 20.30 24.96 -24.16
CA GLY A 614 21.30 23.92 -24.40
C GLY A 614 20.66 22.55 -24.57
N VAL A 615 21.43 21.47 -24.35
CA VAL A 615 20.90 20.10 -24.36
C VAL A 615 19.98 19.92 -23.15
N PRO A 616 18.66 19.74 -23.34
CA PRO A 616 17.73 19.67 -22.22
C PRO A 616 17.75 18.29 -21.56
N SER A 617 17.55 18.25 -20.24
CA SER A 617 17.19 17.02 -19.55
C SER A 617 15.75 16.63 -19.88
N LEU A 618 15.38 15.37 -19.63
CA LEU A 618 13.98 14.92 -19.77
C LEU A 618 13.03 15.75 -18.89
N GLU A 619 13.47 16.09 -17.68
CA GLU A 619 12.73 16.96 -16.77
C GLU A 619 12.51 18.35 -17.36
N ALA A 620 13.53 18.97 -17.95
CA ALA A 620 13.40 20.30 -18.57
C ALA A 620 12.43 20.32 -19.77
N LEU A 621 12.31 19.18 -20.48
CA LEU A 621 11.35 19.00 -21.57
C LEU A 621 9.92 18.76 -21.07
N LYS A 622 9.75 18.10 -19.93
CA LYS A 622 8.44 17.67 -19.43
C LYS A 622 7.82 18.58 -18.39
N GLN A 623 8.62 19.15 -17.49
CA GLN A 623 8.15 20.06 -16.46
C GLN A 623 7.91 21.45 -17.04
N ARG A 624 6.79 21.61 -17.75
CA ARG A 624 6.39 22.84 -18.45
C ARG A 624 5.22 23.53 -17.76
N ASP A 625 5.05 24.83 -17.97
CA ASP A 625 3.86 25.54 -17.47
C ASP A 625 2.72 25.43 -18.47
N HIS A 626 1.74 24.57 -18.18
CA HIS A 626 0.64 24.26 -19.08
C HIS A 626 -0.63 25.07 -18.78
N ARG A 627 -0.57 26.09 -17.90
CA ARG A 627 -1.74 26.92 -17.56
C ARG A 627 -2.13 27.85 -18.71
N LYS A 628 -3.45 28.05 -18.88
CA LYS A 628 -4.06 28.85 -19.96
C LYS A 628 -5.09 29.77 -19.35
N LEU A 629 -4.69 31.01 -19.08
CA LEU A 629 -5.43 31.96 -18.26
C LEU A 629 -5.45 33.33 -18.95
N VAL A 630 -6.61 33.98 -18.97
CA VAL A 630 -6.71 35.41 -19.32
C VAL A 630 -7.47 36.11 -18.21
N ILE A 631 -6.76 36.92 -17.43
CA ILE A 631 -7.34 37.71 -16.32
C ILE A 631 -7.36 39.17 -16.74
N VAL A 632 -8.50 39.83 -16.58
CA VAL A 632 -8.70 41.24 -16.93
C VAL A 632 -9.13 42.01 -15.70
N ASP A 633 -8.37 43.05 -15.38
CA ASP A 633 -8.62 44.05 -14.32
C ASP A 633 -8.93 43.47 -12.92
N ASN A 634 -8.47 42.25 -12.60
CA ASN A 634 -8.86 41.52 -11.40
C ASN A 634 -10.39 41.46 -11.22
N ARG A 635 -11.12 41.23 -12.33
CA ARG A 635 -12.60 41.23 -12.36
C ARG A 635 -13.17 40.03 -13.10
N VAL A 636 -12.56 39.70 -14.24
CA VAL A 636 -12.96 38.57 -15.08
C VAL A 636 -11.75 37.69 -15.31
N ALA A 637 -11.90 36.38 -15.15
CA ALA A 637 -10.93 35.39 -15.59
C ALA A 637 -11.56 34.46 -16.62
N LEU A 638 -10.83 34.18 -17.69
CA LEU A 638 -11.11 33.13 -18.67
C LEU A 638 -10.06 32.04 -18.50
N LEU A 639 -10.48 30.80 -18.37
CA LEU A 639 -9.57 29.65 -18.20
C LEU A 639 -10.14 28.39 -18.86
N GLY A 640 -9.27 27.46 -19.23
CA GLY A 640 -9.68 26.20 -19.84
C GLY A 640 -8.53 25.49 -20.55
N GLY A 641 -8.87 24.68 -21.55
CA GLY A 641 -7.90 23.93 -22.34
C GLY A 641 -7.27 24.71 -23.50
N ARG A 642 -7.76 25.91 -23.82
CA ARG A 642 -7.47 26.59 -25.10
C ARG A 642 -6.12 27.29 -25.15
N ASN A 643 -5.32 26.93 -26.14
CA ASN A 643 -4.14 27.71 -26.55
C ASN A 643 -4.54 28.82 -27.53
N LEU A 644 -3.61 29.73 -27.84
CA LEU A 644 -3.83 30.78 -28.84
C LEU A 644 -3.50 30.25 -30.24
N ALA A 645 -4.46 29.60 -30.88
CA ALA A 645 -4.36 29.18 -32.29
C ALA A 645 -5.76 28.97 -32.92
N HIS A 646 -5.79 28.85 -34.25
CA HIS A 646 -6.98 28.70 -35.09
C HIS A 646 -7.93 27.61 -34.58
N GLU A 647 -7.43 26.40 -34.41
CA GLU A 647 -8.24 25.22 -34.09
C GLU A 647 -9.01 25.32 -32.75
N TYR A 648 -8.59 26.19 -31.84
CA TYR A 648 -9.19 26.34 -30.51
C TYR A 648 -10.36 27.33 -30.46
N TYR A 649 -10.35 28.31 -31.36
CA TYR A 649 -11.27 29.44 -31.32
C TYR A 649 -12.13 29.57 -32.56
N THR A 650 -11.91 28.77 -33.61
CA THR A 650 -12.76 28.69 -34.80
C THR A 650 -13.99 27.81 -34.53
N GLY A 651 -15.18 28.30 -34.85
CA GLY A 651 -16.44 27.56 -34.75
C GLY A 651 -16.50 26.39 -35.73
N PHE A 652 -17.28 25.36 -35.39
CA PHE A 652 -17.39 24.15 -36.21
C PHE A 652 -18.00 24.39 -37.60
N ASP A 653 -18.83 25.42 -37.72
CA ASP A 653 -19.51 25.88 -38.94
C ASP A 653 -18.80 27.06 -39.63
N GLU A 654 -17.70 27.57 -39.06
CA GLU A 654 -16.95 28.73 -39.56
C GLU A 654 -15.80 28.35 -40.50
N VAL A 655 -15.60 27.05 -40.75
CA VAL A 655 -14.48 26.53 -41.56
C VAL A 655 -14.96 25.85 -42.84
N ALA A 656 -14.23 26.07 -43.93
CA ALA A 656 -14.38 25.32 -45.17
C ALA A 656 -13.36 24.17 -45.21
N LEU A 657 -13.83 22.93 -45.00
CA LEU A 657 -12.98 21.74 -45.04
C LEU A 657 -13.10 20.99 -46.35
N GLY A 658 -11.99 20.46 -46.85
CA GLY A 658 -11.94 19.50 -47.95
C GLY A 658 -10.96 18.37 -47.67
N ARG A 659 -10.90 17.37 -48.55
CA ARG A 659 -10.02 16.17 -48.37
C ARG A 659 -8.53 16.50 -48.28
N ARG A 660 -8.13 17.70 -48.70
CA ARG A 660 -6.75 18.19 -48.68
C ARG A 660 -6.48 19.21 -47.57
N SER A 661 -7.49 19.55 -46.76
CA SER A 661 -7.27 20.37 -45.58
C SER A 661 -6.25 19.70 -44.67
N MET A 662 -5.49 20.52 -43.96
CA MET A 662 -4.56 20.08 -42.96
C MET A 662 -5.28 19.86 -41.63
N TRP A 663 -4.70 19.01 -40.78
CA TRP A 663 -5.33 18.68 -39.50
C TRP A 663 -5.53 19.90 -38.59
N HIS A 664 -4.69 20.94 -38.69
CA HIS A 664 -4.79 22.16 -37.87
C HIS A 664 -5.83 23.15 -38.39
N GLU A 665 -6.39 22.93 -39.58
CA GLU A 665 -7.56 23.68 -40.06
C GLU A 665 -8.86 23.10 -39.48
N VAL A 666 -8.84 21.86 -38.95
CA VAL A 666 -10.02 21.23 -38.35
C VAL A 666 -10.22 21.77 -36.93
N PRO A 667 -11.34 22.42 -36.61
CA PRO A 667 -11.54 22.97 -35.27
C PRO A 667 -11.73 21.87 -34.23
N TRP A 668 -11.18 22.09 -33.04
CA TRP A 668 -11.18 21.13 -31.94
C TRP A 668 -12.32 21.39 -30.97
N LEU A 669 -12.83 20.34 -30.34
CA LEU A 669 -13.74 20.51 -29.21
C LEU A 669 -12.93 20.78 -27.95
N ASP A 670 -13.09 21.95 -27.36
CA ASP A 670 -12.47 22.32 -26.09
C ASP A 670 -13.54 22.90 -25.14
N ALA A 671 -13.19 23.08 -23.87
CA ALA A 671 -14.05 23.67 -22.85
C ALA A 671 -13.32 24.75 -22.06
N GLY A 672 -14.09 25.73 -21.60
CA GLY A 672 -13.58 26.86 -20.84
C GLY A 672 -14.64 27.44 -19.90
N ALA A 673 -14.18 28.23 -18.95
CA ALA A 673 -15.02 28.95 -18.02
C ALA A 673 -14.72 30.45 -18.05
N ARG A 674 -15.79 31.24 -17.94
CA ARG A 674 -15.75 32.66 -17.59
C ARG A 674 -16.12 32.81 -16.13
N VAL A 675 -15.22 33.41 -15.36
CA VAL A 675 -15.31 33.54 -13.90
C VAL A 675 -15.33 35.00 -13.51
N GLU A 676 -16.32 35.38 -12.71
CA GLU A 676 -16.43 36.66 -12.01
C GLU A 676 -16.61 36.41 -10.50
N GLY A 677 -16.01 37.26 -9.67
CA GLY A 677 -16.13 37.19 -8.22
C GLY A 677 -14.86 36.67 -7.51
N PRO A 678 -14.96 36.26 -6.23
CA PRO A 678 -13.81 35.98 -5.37
C PRO A 678 -12.78 34.98 -5.92
N ALA A 679 -13.17 34.02 -6.75
CA ALA A 679 -12.26 33.05 -7.36
C ALA A 679 -11.24 33.69 -8.32
N VAL A 680 -11.56 34.86 -8.91
CA VAL A 680 -10.61 35.60 -9.77
C VAL A 680 -9.35 35.99 -9.00
N THR A 681 -9.49 36.35 -7.71
CA THR A 681 -8.35 36.67 -6.85
C THR A 681 -7.37 35.49 -6.73
N ALA A 682 -7.88 34.26 -6.55
CA ALA A 682 -7.03 33.07 -6.46
C ALA A 682 -6.40 32.70 -7.82
N ILE A 683 -7.15 32.86 -8.92
CA ILE A 683 -6.64 32.62 -10.28
C ILE A 683 -5.51 33.61 -10.60
N GLU A 684 -5.68 34.89 -10.26
CA GLU A 684 -4.66 35.92 -10.48
C GLU A 684 -3.41 35.69 -9.62
N GLN A 685 -3.56 35.25 -8.38
CA GLN A 685 -2.42 34.83 -7.54
C GLN A 685 -1.64 33.68 -8.20
N GLY A 686 -2.34 32.68 -8.76
CA GLY A 686 -1.71 31.59 -9.50
C GLY A 686 -0.89 32.08 -10.70
N PHE A 687 -1.42 33.03 -11.48
CA PHE A 687 -0.67 33.69 -12.55
C PHE A 687 0.55 34.44 -12.02
N LEU A 688 0.39 35.24 -10.96
CA LEU A 688 1.47 36.07 -10.44
C LEU A 688 2.63 35.24 -9.87
N VAL A 689 2.37 34.09 -9.27
CA VAL A 689 3.42 33.15 -8.84
C VAL A 689 4.27 32.72 -10.03
N ALA A 690 3.66 32.30 -11.13
CA ALA A 690 4.39 31.91 -12.34
C ALA A 690 5.09 33.09 -13.03
N TRP A 691 4.44 34.25 -13.06
CA TRP A 691 5.01 35.49 -13.58
C TRP A 691 6.27 35.91 -12.82
N GLN A 692 6.22 35.90 -11.49
CA GLN A 692 7.35 36.25 -10.63
C GLN A 692 8.50 35.23 -10.75
N ALA A 693 8.19 33.95 -10.98
CA ALA A 693 9.21 32.93 -11.25
C ALA A 693 10.03 33.23 -12.53
N THR A 694 9.49 34.04 -13.46
CA THR A 694 10.21 34.54 -14.65
C THR A 694 10.91 35.89 -14.44
N GLY A 695 10.99 36.36 -13.19
CA GLY A 695 11.55 37.66 -12.81
C GLY A 695 10.62 38.85 -13.11
N GLY A 696 9.33 38.58 -13.34
CA GLY A 696 8.31 39.60 -13.50
C GLY A 696 7.99 40.31 -12.18
N GLN A 697 7.63 41.59 -12.24
CA GLN A 697 7.24 42.33 -11.04
C GLN A 697 5.87 41.85 -10.51
N GLY A 698 5.71 41.84 -9.19
CA GLY A 698 4.41 41.56 -8.57
C GLY A 698 3.33 42.57 -8.97
N TRP A 699 2.07 42.28 -8.63
CA TRP A 699 0.98 43.24 -8.67
C TRP A 699 0.05 43.01 -7.47
N PRO A 700 -0.37 44.05 -6.73
CA PRO A 700 -1.34 43.89 -5.66
C PRO A 700 -2.68 43.32 -6.17
N VAL A 701 -3.07 42.16 -5.65
CA VAL A 701 -4.39 41.57 -5.95
C VAL A 701 -5.36 42.01 -4.87
N ALA A 702 -6.43 42.69 -5.28
CA ALA A 702 -7.53 43.02 -4.39
C ALA A 702 -8.50 41.84 -4.28
N ALA A 703 -9.17 41.70 -3.14
CA ALA A 703 -10.26 40.74 -3.02
C ALA A 703 -11.42 41.19 -3.94
N CYS A 704 -11.85 40.31 -4.85
CA CYS A 704 -12.99 40.58 -5.71
C CYS A 704 -14.30 40.59 -4.91
N ALA A 705 -15.23 41.47 -5.29
CA ALA A 705 -16.57 41.47 -4.71
C ALA A 705 -17.38 40.24 -5.17
N VAL A 706 -18.33 39.82 -4.34
CA VAL A 706 -19.30 38.77 -4.69
C VAL A 706 -20.04 39.16 -5.97
N SER A 707 -20.10 38.22 -6.92
CA SER A 707 -20.70 38.42 -8.26
C SER A 707 -21.76 37.37 -8.60
N GLY A 708 -21.99 36.39 -7.72
CA GLY A 708 -23.00 35.34 -7.88
C GLY A 708 -23.11 34.47 -6.64
N HIS A 709 -23.50 33.20 -6.82
CA HIS A 709 -23.74 32.23 -5.74
C HIS A 709 -23.01 30.90 -5.95
N THR A 710 -22.27 30.75 -7.05
CA THR A 710 -21.58 29.52 -7.40
C THR A 710 -20.36 29.33 -6.51
N ASN A 711 -20.25 28.15 -5.91
CA ASN A 711 -19.07 27.73 -5.17
C ASN A 711 -18.04 27.14 -6.12
N ALA A 712 -16.77 27.45 -5.91
CA ALA A 712 -15.68 26.88 -6.69
C ALA A 712 -14.39 26.74 -5.90
N ARG A 713 -13.49 25.90 -6.38
CA ARG A 713 -12.13 25.74 -5.90
C ARG A 713 -11.16 25.95 -7.05
N VAL A 714 -10.08 26.67 -6.78
CA VAL A 714 -9.00 26.90 -7.74
C VAL A 714 -7.84 25.99 -7.32
N VAL A 715 -7.75 24.82 -7.95
CA VAL A 715 -6.73 23.81 -7.65
C VAL A 715 -5.51 24.07 -8.54
N THR A 716 -4.37 24.36 -7.94
CA THR A 716 -3.09 24.55 -8.65
C THR A 716 -2.18 23.36 -8.43
N HIS A 717 -1.54 22.90 -9.50
CA HIS A 717 -0.55 21.83 -9.49
C HIS A 717 0.80 22.34 -10.01
N GLN A 718 1.90 21.89 -9.40
CA GLN A 718 3.26 22.28 -9.75
C GLN A 718 4.17 21.08 -10.04
N GLY A 719 3.92 20.37 -11.15
CA GLY A 719 4.79 19.31 -11.65
C GLY A 719 5.23 18.33 -10.56
N LEU A 720 6.53 18.01 -10.49
CA LEU A 720 7.08 17.03 -9.55
C LEU A 720 7.09 17.46 -8.08
N ARG A 721 6.37 18.54 -7.72
CA ARG A 721 6.16 18.93 -6.32
C ARG A 721 4.86 18.38 -5.75
N ASP A 722 3.81 18.21 -6.52
CA ASP A 722 2.51 17.75 -6.00
C ASP A 722 1.75 16.95 -7.06
N ALA A 723 0.50 16.56 -6.79
CA ALA A 723 -0.39 15.97 -7.77
C ALA A 723 -1.84 16.45 -7.55
N HIS A 724 -2.02 17.71 -7.14
CA HIS A 724 -3.31 18.17 -6.61
C HIS A 724 -4.46 18.06 -7.63
N THR A 725 -4.19 18.26 -8.92
CA THR A 725 -5.19 18.14 -10.00
C THR A 725 -5.61 16.69 -10.20
N LEU A 726 -4.66 15.75 -10.18
CA LEU A 726 -4.94 14.31 -10.20
C LEU A 726 -5.77 13.90 -8.99
N ASP A 727 -5.38 14.34 -7.79
CA ASP A 727 -6.07 14.03 -6.55
C ASP A 727 -7.49 14.61 -6.51
N ALA A 728 -7.71 15.79 -7.12
CA ALA A 728 -9.06 16.34 -7.32
C ALA A 728 -9.92 15.44 -8.23
N TYR A 729 -9.39 15.01 -9.38
CA TYR A 729 -10.11 14.08 -10.26
C TYR A 729 -10.44 12.75 -9.55
N LEU A 730 -9.48 12.17 -8.83
CA LEU A 730 -9.68 10.93 -8.09
C LEU A 730 -10.75 11.09 -7.00
N ALA A 731 -10.74 12.20 -6.26
CA ALA A 731 -11.79 12.48 -5.27
C ALA A 731 -13.18 12.57 -5.90
N LEU A 732 -13.32 13.21 -7.06
CA LEU A 732 -14.59 13.27 -7.81
C LEU A 732 -15.04 11.86 -8.25
N ILE A 733 -14.12 11.05 -8.78
CA ILE A 733 -14.44 9.69 -9.23
C ILE A 733 -14.81 8.77 -8.05
N ASP A 734 -14.07 8.84 -6.95
CA ASP A 734 -14.28 8.02 -5.76
C ASP A 734 -15.61 8.36 -5.07
N GLU A 735 -16.01 9.64 -5.08
CA GLU A 735 -17.27 10.10 -4.45
C GLU A 735 -18.50 10.00 -5.35
N ALA A 736 -18.34 9.80 -6.67
CA ALA A 736 -19.48 9.65 -7.58
C ALA A 736 -20.40 8.49 -7.17
N ARG A 737 -21.72 8.73 -7.22
CA ARG A 737 -22.75 7.79 -6.77
C ARG A 737 -23.67 7.30 -7.88
N SER A 738 -23.89 8.10 -8.93
CA SER A 738 -24.85 7.81 -9.99
C SER A 738 -24.22 7.80 -11.37
N HIS A 739 -23.47 8.84 -11.74
CA HIS A 739 -22.85 8.93 -13.06
C HIS A 739 -21.67 9.91 -13.11
N LEU A 740 -20.82 9.69 -14.12
CA LEU A 740 -19.65 10.49 -14.46
C LEU A 740 -19.66 10.77 -15.97
N HIS A 741 -19.43 12.03 -16.35
CA HIS A 741 -19.10 12.42 -17.72
C HIS A 741 -17.64 12.83 -17.80
N VAL A 742 -16.89 12.23 -18.72
CA VAL A 742 -15.47 12.50 -18.97
C VAL A 742 -15.30 12.95 -20.41
N VAL A 743 -14.99 14.22 -20.62
CA VAL A 743 -14.63 14.77 -21.94
C VAL A 743 -13.12 14.95 -21.97
N ASN A 744 -12.44 14.07 -22.71
CA ASN A 744 -10.99 13.96 -22.70
C ASN A 744 -10.46 13.31 -23.98
N GLY A 745 -9.45 13.92 -24.59
CA GLY A 745 -8.72 13.36 -25.74
C GLY A 745 -7.27 12.97 -25.44
N PHE A 746 -6.89 12.79 -24.18
CA PHE A 746 -5.53 12.44 -23.76
C PHE A 746 -5.48 11.04 -23.13
N PRO A 747 -4.32 10.36 -23.10
CA PRO A 747 -4.26 9.00 -22.60
C PRO A 747 -4.46 8.99 -21.09
N LEU A 748 -5.59 8.46 -20.62
CA LEU A 748 -5.89 8.39 -19.19
C LEU A 748 -4.72 7.74 -18.45
N ILE A 749 -4.14 8.44 -17.47
CA ILE A 749 -3.17 7.85 -16.55
C ILE A 749 -3.81 6.62 -15.87
N LEU A 750 -3.02 5.58 -15.62
CA LEU A 750 -3.56 4.32 -15.09
C LEU A 750 -4.35 4.53 -13.78
N GLU A 751 -3.97 5.51 -12.97
CA GLU A 751 -4.68 5.87 -11.73
C GLU A 751 -6.14 6.30 -12.00
N ILE A 752 -6.34 7.24 -12.92
CA ILE A 752 -7.69 7.69 -13.30
C ILE A 752 -8.45 6.55 -13.98
N GLN A 753 -7.79 5.77 -14.85
CA GLN A 753 -8.42 4.61 -15.49
C GLN A 753 -8.89 3.58 -14.46
N HIS A 754 -8.06 3.23 -13.48
CA HIS A 754 -8.41 2.29 -12.41
C HIS A 754 -9.52 2.83 -11.52
N ALA A 755 -9.51 4.12 -11.18
CA ALA A 755 -10.58 4.76 -10.44
C ALA A 755 -11.92 4.71 -11.19
N LEU A 756 -11.93 4.97 -12.50
CA LEU A 756 -13.13 4.86 -13.34
C LEU A 756 -13.64 3.41 -13.45
N LEU A 757 -12.72 2.43 -13.55
CA LEU A 757 -13.08 1.01 -13.51
C LEU A 757 -13.71 0.62 -12.18
N ARG A 758 -13.20 1.12 -11.05
CA ARG A 758 -13.83 0.93 -9.73
C ARG A 758 -15.20 1.60 -9.67
N ALA A 759 -15.37 2.80 -10.22
CA ALA A 759 -16.66 3.46 -10.28
C ALA A 759 -17.70 2.62 -11.05
N LEU A 760 -17.33 2.06 -12.20
CA LEU A 760 -18.18 1.10 -12.94
C LEU A 760 -18.54 -0.13 -12.10
N GLN A 761 -17.57 -0.70 -11.37
CA GLN A 761 -17.81 -1.83 -10.47
C GLN A 761 -18.77 -1.49 -9.32
N ARG A 762 -18.76 -0.24 -8.84
CA ARG A 762 -19.73 0.28 -7.86
C ARG A 762 -21.12 0.55 -8.47
N GLY A 763 -21.29 0.39 -9.78
CA GLY A 763 -22.55 0.66 -10.50
C GLY A 763 -22.72 2.10 -10.97
N VAL A 764 -21.68 2.95 -10.89
CA VAL A 764 -21.70 4.32 -11.41
C VAL A 764 -21.66 4.27 -12.94
N ARG A 765 -22.56 5.00 -13.61
CA ARG A 765 -22.56 5.09 -15.08
C ARG A 765 -21.43 6.00 -15.56
N VAL A 766 -20.46 5.46 -16.31
CA VAL A 766 -19.36 6.26 -16.85
C VAL A 766 -19.58 6.51 -18.34
N SER A 767 -19.62 7.78 -18.72
CA SER A 767 -19.75 8.28 -20.09
C SER A 767 -18.46 8.98 -20.52
N VAL A 768 -17.88 8.59 -21.65
CA VAL A 768 -16.62 9.15 -22.16
C VAL A 768 -16.84 9.75 -23.55
N LEU A 769 -16.56 11.05 -23.71
CA LEU A 769 -16.45 11.70 -25.01
C LEU A 769 -14.97 11.93 -25.31
N THR A 770 -14.45 11.18 -26.28
CA THR A 770 -13.06 11.30 -26.74
C THR A 770 -13.01 11.72 -28.20
N GLY A 771 -11.82 11.99 -28.74
CA GLY A 771 -11.64 12.40 -30.13
C GLY A 771 -10.48 11.68 -30.81
N ASN A 772 -10.05 12.21 -31.95
CA ASN A 772 -8.81 11.78 -32.60
C ASN A 772 -7.79 12.91 -32.56
N LEU A 773 -6.60 12.67 -31.99
CA LEU A 773 -5.50 13.64 -32.09
C LEU A 773 -5.15 13.92 -33.54
N MET A 774 -5.25 12.91 -34.40
CA MET A 774 -5.26 13.08 -35.85
C MET A 774 -6.72 13.07 -36.33
N PRO A 775 -7.36 14.23 -36.59
CA PRO A 775 -8.69 14.28 -37.16
C PRO A 775 -8.82 13.41 -38.41
N ARG A 776 -10.00 12.83 -38.60
CA ARG A 776 -10.30 11.94 -39.73
C ARG A 776 -11.59 12.36 -40.43
N HIS A 777 -11.71 12.09 -41.72
CA HIS A 777 -12.97 12.15 -42.46
C HIS A 777 -13.34 10.74 -42.93
N GLY A 778 -14.40 10.17 -42.33
CA GLY A 778 -14.56 8.71 -42.31
C GLY A 778 -13.30 8.01 -41.77
N GLU A 779 -12.77 7.02 -42.48
CA GLU A 779 -11.57 6.27 -42.09
C GLU A 779 -10.23 6.93 -42.50
N GLN A 780 -10.26 8.04 -43.24
CA GLN A 780 -9.04 8.67 -43.77
C GLN A 780 -8.57 9.80 -42.85
N PRO A 781 -7.29 9.81 -42.43
CA PRO A 781 -6.74 10.92 -41.66
C PRO A 781 -6.55 12.16 -42.54
N PHE A 782 -6.73 13.35 -41.95
CA PHE A 782 -6.20 14.57 -42.57
C PHE A 782 -4.67 14.54 -42.60
N SER A 783 -4.07 15.41 -43.42
CA SER A 783 -2.61 15.48 -43.57
C SER A 783 -2.01 16.64 -42.76
N GLY A 784 -0.69 16.64 -42.60
CA GLY A 784 0.03 17.77 -42.01
C GLY A 784 1.28 17.34 -41.23
N PRO A 785 2.01 18.32 -40.64
CA PRO A 785 3.17 18.05 -39.81
C PRO A 785 2.83 17.09 -38.67
N TRP A 786 3.76 16.19 -38.35
CA TRP A 786 3.63 15.23 -37.24
C TRP A 786 2.43 14.27 -37.34
N SER A 787 1.86 14.10 -38.53
CA SER A 787 0.63 13.32 -38.70
C SER A 787 0.74 11.87 -38.24
N CYS A 788 1.88 11.21 -38.50
CA CYS A 788 2.14 9.86 -38.00
C CYS A 788 2.18 9.77 -36.47
N VAL A 789 2.78 10.76 -35.80
CA VAL A 789 2.86 10.82 -34.33
C VAL A 789 1.47 11.04 -33.74
N ARG A 790 0.68 11.95 -34.31
CA ARG A 790 -0.70 12.21 -33.88
C ARG A 790 -1.61 10.99 -34.09
N ALA A 791 -1.40 10.22 -35.16
CA ALA A 791 -2.11 8.96 -35.39
C ALA A 791 -1.73 7.90 -34.34
N ALA A 792 -0.44 7.71 -34.06
CA ALA A 792 0.01 6.79 -33.01
C ALA A 792 -0.52 7.20 -31.62
N ALA A 793 -0.51 8.51 -31.32
CA ALA A 793 -1.06 9.02 -30.07
C ALA A 793 -2.58 8.83 -29.97
N THR A 794 -3.32 8.89 -31.09
CA THR A 794 -4.75 8.56 -31.14
C THR A 794 -4.99 7.10 -30.71
N GLU A 795 -4.20 6.15 -31.23
CA GLU A 795 -4.32 4.75 -30.83
C GLU A 795 -3.97 4.53 -29.36
N PHE A 796 -2.97 5.25 -28.84
CA PHE A 796 -2.63 5.20 -27.43
C PHE A 796 -3.77 5.71 -26.54
N VAL A 797 -4.38 6.85 -26.87
CA VAL A 797 -5.56 7.38 -26.16
C VAL A 797 -6.70 6.37 -26.17
N HIS A 798 -7.03 5.83 -27.34
CA HIS A 798 -8.14 4.88 -27.45
C HIS A 798 -7.85 3.56 -26.71
N SER A 799 -6.60 3.12 -26.63
CA SER A 799 -6.23 1.93 -25.84
C SER A 799 -6.59 2.10 -24.34
N ARG A 800 -6.53 3.33 -23.82
CA ARG A 800 -6.93 3.63 -22.44
C ARG A 800 -8.45 3.68 -22.28
N VAL A 801 -9.18 4.17 -23.28
CA VAL A 801 -10.65 4.20 -23.29
C VAL A 801 -11.24 2.80 -23.46
N ASP A 802 -10.60 1.92 -24.22
CA ASP A 802 -11.11 0.57 -24.46
C ASP A 802 -11.25 -0.27 -23.21
N ALA A 803 -10.33 -0.12 -22.24
CA ALA A 803 -10.45 -0.80 -20.97
C ALA A 803 -11.77 -0.44 -20.26
N LEU A 804 -12.21 0.82 -20.39
CA LEU A 804 -13.48 1.30 -19.83
C LEU A 804 -14.67 0.76 -20.64
N VAL A 805 -14.59 0.77 -21.97
CA VAL A 805 -15.64 0.24 -22.86
C VAL A 805 -15.86 -1.25 -22.62
N ALA A 806 -14.77 -2.02 -22.51
CA ALA A 806 -14.81 -3.44 -22.16
C ALA A 806 -15.52 -3.67 -20.81
N ALA A 807 -15.28 -2.79 -19.83
CA ALA A 807 -15.92 -2.81 -18.52
C ALA A 807 -17.38 -2.27 -18.51
N GLY A 808 -17.87 -1.71 -19.62
CA GLY A 808 -19.26 -1.26 -19.77
C GLY A 808 -19.47 0.26 -19.76
N ALA A 809 -18.42 1.07 -19.86
CA ALA A 809 -18.57 2.52 -20.06
C ALA A 809 -19.20 2.85 -21.42
N GLN A 810 -19.93 3.96 -21.48
CA GLN A 810 -20.50 4.51 -22.71
C GLN A 810 -19.50 5.48 -23.34
N ALA A 811 -18.69 5.01 -24.29
CA ALA A 811 -17.72 5.86 -24.98
C ALA A 811 -18.17 6.26 -26.38
N ARG A 812 -17.88 7.51 -26.76
CA ARG A 812 -18.17 8.10 -28.07
C ARG A 812 -16.95 8.84 -28.59
N GLN A 813 -16.70 8.71 -29.89
CA GLN A 813 -15.74 9.52 -30.63
C GLN A 813 -16.46 10.75 -31.18
N PHE A 814 -15.99 11.94 -30.80
CA PHE A 814 -16.58 13.21 -31.21
C PHE A 814 -16.63 13.32 -32.73
N THR A 815 -17.85 13.52 -33.25
CA THR A 815 -18.12 13.58 -34.68
C THR A 815 -18.84 14.87 -35.00
N MET A 816 -18.30 15.60 -35.97
CA MET A 816 -18.92 16.77 -36.57
C MET A 816 -19.71 16.34 -37.81
N ALA A 817 -20.99 16.73 -37.86
CA ALA A 817 -21.81 16.56 -39.05
C ALA A 817 -21.29 17.44 -40.20
N PRO A 818 -21.51 17.04 -41.47
CA PRO A 818 -21.18 17.86 -42.63
C PRO A 818 -21.75 19.28 -42.53
N GLN A 819 -20.91 20.29 -42.79
CA GLN A 819 -21.31 21.70 -42.79
C GLN A 819 -21.43 22.27 -44.20
N ALA A 820 -22.20 23.35 -44.36
CA ALA A 820 -22.45 23.96 -45.66
C ALA A 820 -21.17 24.44 -46.38
N GLY A 821 -20.14 24.82 -45.63
CA GLY A 821 -18.84 25.25 -46.18
C GLY A 821 -17.92 24.11 -46.61
N TRP A 822 -18.26 22.85 -46.34
CA TRP A 822 -17.38 21.71 -46.63
C TRP A 822 -17.49 21.24 -48.08
N ALA A 823 -16.39 20.70 -48.60
CA ALA A 823 -16.37 20.09 -49.92
C ALA A 823 -17.37 18.93 -50.02
N ALA A 824 -18.08 18.86 -51.15
CA ALA A 824 -19.04 17.80 -51.40
C ALA A 824 -18.41 16.41 -51.23
N GLY A 825 -19.07 15.54 -50.46
CA GLY A 825 -18.61 14.17 -50.23
C GLY A 825 -17.41 14.03 -49.27
N LEU A 826 -17.13 15.03 -48.43
CA LEU A 826 -16.19 14.89 -47.30
C LEU A 826 -16.75 13.95 -46.22
N GLY A 827 -18.07 13.97 -46.02
CA GLY A 827 -18.73 13.16 -44.98
C GLY A 827 -18.50 13.72 -43.57
N PRO A 828 -18.84 12.95 -42.52
CA PRO A 828 -18.60 13.35 -41.14
C PRO A 828 -17.10 13.43 -40.83
N VAL A 829 -16.73 14.38 -39.96
CA VAL A 829 -15.35 14.58 -39.50
C VAL A 829 -15.24 14.21 -38.03
N HIS A 830 -14.30 13.33 -37.71
CA HIS A 830 -13.98 12.97 -36.34
C HIS A 830 -12.84 13.86 -35.84
N SER A 831 -13.18 14.92 -35.12
CA SER A 831 -12.22 15.93 -34.68
C SER A 831 -11.49 15.54 -33.38
N HIS A 832 -10.48 16.33 -33.03
CA HIS A 832 -9.81 16.24 -31.75
C HIS A 832 -10.71 16.80 -30.64
N VAL A 833 -10.65 16.15 -29.48
CA VAL A 833 -11.23 16.65 -28.23
C VAL A 833 -10.07 17.11 -27.37
N HIS A 834 -9.91 18.41 -27.26
CA HIS A 834 -8.88 19.03 -26.42
C HIS A 834 -9.41 19.41 -25.04
N ALA A 835 -10.71 19.26 -24.77
CA ALA A 835 -11.27 19.55 -23.45
C ALA A 835 -10.72 18.63 -22.36
N LYS A 836 -10.64 19.16 -21.13
CA LYS A 836 -10.32 18.43 -19.89
C LYS A 836 -11.44 18.70 -18.90
N LEU A 837 -12.54 18.00 -19.09
CA LEU A 837 -13.77 18.26 -18.35
C LEU A 837 -14.29 16.94 -17.75
N MET A 838 -14.54 16.98 -16.45
CA MET A 838 -15.21 15.90 -15.73
C MET A 838 -16.40 16.46 -14.97
N CYS A 839 -17.58 15.85 -15.11
CA CYS A 839 -18.74 16.16 -14.28
C CYS A 839 -19.21 14.90 -13.55
N ALA A 840 -19.73 15.09 -12.33
CA ALA A 840 -20.23 14.02 -11.49
C ALA A 840 -21.60 14.37 -10.90
N ASP A 841 -22.53 13.42 -11.04
CA ASP A 841 -23.83 13.40 -10.39
C ASP A 841 -24.74 14.64 -10.60
N GLY A 842 -24.52 15.45 -11.65
CA GLY A 842 -25.23 16.72 -11.82
C GLY A 842 -24.97 17.72 -10.71
N ARG A 843 -23.83 17.60 -10.00
CA ARG A 843 -23.50 18.39 -8.80
C ARG A 843 -22.21 19.18 -8.91
N VAL A 844 -21.21 18.60 -9.58
CA VAL A 844 -19.88 19.18 -9.65
C VAL A 844 -19.29 18.97 -11.05
N CYS A 845 -18.58 19.98 -11.55
CA CYS A 845 -17.75 19.85 -12.73
C CYS A 845 -16.34 20.37 -12.46
N ALA A 846 -15.33 19.66 -12.92
CA ALA A 846 -13.93 20.06 -12.90
C ALA A 846 -13.47 20.34 -14.33
N LEU A 847 -12.93 21.53 -14.59
CA LEU A 847 -12.38 21.92 -15.88
C LEU A 847 -11.18 22.85 -15.76
N GLY A 848 -10.27 22.80 -16.71
CA GLY A 848 -9.10 23.67 -16.70
C GLY A 848 -8.06 23.23 -17.72
N SER A 849 -6.79 23.50 -17.40
CA SER A 849 -5.67 23.11 -18.27
C SER A 849 -5.20 21.66 -18.03
N ALA A 850 -5.49 21.10 -16.85
CA ALA A 850 -5.00 19.82 -16.37
C ALA A 850 -5.50 18.62 -17.19
N ASN A 851 -4.59 18.04 -17.99
CA ASN A 851 -4.81 16.75 -18.66
C ASN A 851 -5.09 15.65 -17.63
N MET A 852 -5.90 14.66 -18.02
CA MET A 852 -6.13 13.44 -17.23
C MET A 852 -5.06 12.35 -17.51
N ASP A 853 -3.87 12.77 -17.94
CA ASP A 853 -2.74 11.92 -18.30
C ASP A 853 -1.57 12.11 -17.34
N ILE A 854 -0.46 11.44 -17.61
CA ILE A 854 0.74 11.54 -16.78
C ILE A 854 1.35 12.94 -16.78
N THR A 855 1.17 13.73 -17.85
CA THR A 855 1.79 15.06 -17.91
C THR A 855 1.05 16.01 -16.97
N GLY A 856 -0.28 16.07 -17.07
CA GLY A 856 -1.11 16.92 -16.20
C GLY A 856 -1.23 16.44 -14.75
N GLY A 857 -0.88 15.17 -14.47
CA GLY A 857 -0.90 14.61 -13.12
C GLY A 857 0.42 14.75 -12.34
N TYR A 858 1.56 14.89 -13.02
CA TYR A 858 2.88 14.88 -12.37
C TYR A 858 3.96 15.76 -13.00
N TRP A 859 3.90 16.07 -14.30
CA TRP A 859 4.99 16.78 -14.95
C TRP A 859 4.73 18.27 -15.06
N GLU A 860 3.58 18.65 -15.58
CA GLU A 860 3.27 20.02 -15.95
C GLU A 860 2.71 20.81 -14.77
N SER A 861 2.90 22.13 -14.78
CA SER A 861 2.15 22.98 -13.87
C SER A 861 0.77 23.29 -14.46
N GLU A 862 -0.27 23.15 -13.65
CA GLU A 862 -1.65 23.15 -14.12
C GLU A 862 -2.58 23.96 -13.19
N LEU A 863 -3.75 24.32 -13.72
CA LEU A 863 -4.87 24.87 -12.95
C LEU A 863 -6.16 24.15 -13.31
N LEU A 864 -6.88 23.72 -12.29
CA LEU A 864 -8.19 23.07 -12.40
C LEU A 864 -9.21 23.84 -11.56
N LEU A 865 -10.30 24.25 -12.19
CA LEU A 865 -11.45 24.86 -11.53
C LEU A 865 -12.47 23.76 -11.22
N VAL A 866 -12.71 23.50 -9.94
CA VAL A 866 -13.77 22.60 -9.48
C VAL A 866 -14.98 23.46 -9.11
N ILE A 867 -16.09 23.29 -9.83
CA ILE A 867 -17.30 24.10 -9.70
C ILE A 867 -18.38 23.26 -9.03
N GLU A 868 -18.83 23.68 -7.85
CA GLU A 868 -19.81 22.99 -7.02
C GLU A 868 -21.16 23.72 -7.11
N ASP A 869 -21.89 23.48 -8.20
CA ASP A 869 -23.19 24.09 -8.51
C ASP A 869 -24.03 23.13 -9.36
N GLY A 870 -25.13 22.62 -8.78
CA GLY A 870 -25.93 21.58 -9.42
C GLY A 870 -26.71 22.06 -10.65
N ALA A 871 -27.16 23.31 -10.68
CA ALA A 871 -27.87 23.85 -11.83
C ALA A 871 -26.92 24.01 -13.02
N MET A 872 -25.72 24.54 -12.76
CA MET A 872 -24.67 24.62 -13.76
C MET A 872 -24.21 23.23 -14.22
N ALA A 873 -23.99 22.29 -13.29
CA ALA A 873 -23.46 20.96 -13.60
C ALA A 873 -24.42 20.18 -14.50
N THR A 874 -25.71 20.18 -14.14
CA THR A 874 -26.76 19.58 -14.97
C THR A 874 -26.81 20.20 -16.37
N ALA A 875 -26.65 21.53 -16.49
CA ALA A 875 -26.65 22.20 -17.79
C ALA A 875 -25.42 21.84 -18.65
N VAL A 876 -24.25 21.68 -18.03
CA VAL A 876 -23.02 21.23 -18.71
C VAL A 876 -23.17 19.77 -19.15
N GLU A 877 -23.65 18.89 -18.27
CA GLU A 877 -23.90 17.48 -18.58
C GLU A 877 -24.88 17.31 -19.74
N ALA A 878 -25.98 18.06 -19.76
CA ALA A 878 -26.93 18.04 -20.88
C ALA A 878 -26.29 18.43 -22.22
N ARG A 879 -25.32 19.35 -22.22
CA ARG A 879 -24.55 19.71 -23.43
C ARG A 879 -23.60 18.58 -23.84
N ILE A 880 -22.95 17.92 -22.89
CA ILE A 880 -22.11 16.75 -23.16
C ILE A 880 -22.96 15.63 -23.76
N GLU A 881 -24.12 15.33 -23.19
CA GLU A 881 -25.05 14.32 -23.70
C GLU A 881 -25.52 14.63 -25.12
N ALA A 882 -25.81 15.89 -25.44
CA ALA A 882 -26.15 16.31 -26.80
C ALA A 882 -24.99 16.09 -27.79
N LEU A 883 -23.76 16.44 -27.41
CA LEU A 883 -22.56 16.16 -28.22
C LEU A 883 -22.35 14.65 -28.42
N MET A 884 -22.53 13.87 -27.35
CA MET A 884 -22.42 12.40 -27.41
C MET A 884 -23.49 11.78 -28.31
N ALA A 885 -24.73 12.29 -28.29
CA ALA A 885 -25.81 11.80 -29.14
C ALA A 885 -25.49 11.97 -30.64
N GLY A 886 -24.82 13.07 -31.01
CA GLY A 886 -24.35 13.32 -32.38
C GLY A 886 -23.03 12.62 -32.76
N SER A 887 -22.42 11.87 -31.83
CA SER A 887 -21.08 11.31 -31.96
C SER A 887 -21.07 9.80 -32.20
N THR A 888 -19.99 9.28 -32.77
CA THR A 888 -19.87 7.87 -33.16
C THR A 888 -19.62 6.97 -31.93
N PRO A 889 -20.42 5.91 -31.70
CA PRO A 889 -20.23 5.02 -30.55
C PRO A 889 -18.99 4.14 -30.69
N MET A 890 -18.31 3.90 -29.56
CA MET A 890 -17.34 2.83 -29.40
C MET A 890 -18.05 1.66 -28.70
N ASP A 891 -18.51 0.67 -29.48
CA ASP A 891 -19.37 -0.41 -28.97
C ASP A 891 -18.57 -1.68 -28.68
N ARG A 892 -18.63 -2.14 -27.42
CA ARG A 892 -18.02 -3.42 -26.99
C ARG A 892 -18.58 -4.64 -27.71
N ASN A 893 -19.76 -4.53 -28.35
CA ASN A 893 -20.39 -5.60 -29.12
C ASN A 893 -20.02 -5.56 -30.61
N ASP A 894 -19.41 -4.48 -31.10
CA ASP A 894 -18.92 -4.38 -32.47
C ASP A 894 -17.66 -5.25 -32.64
N THR A 895 -17.69 -6.12 -33.67
CA THR A 895 -16.58 -7.00 -34.00
C THR A 895 -15.35 -6.23 -34.48
N GLN A 896 -15.55 -5.13 -35.23
CA GLN A 896 -14.45 -4.30 -35.70
C GLN A 896 -13.76 -3.58 -34.53
N TRP A 897 -14.55 -3.05 -33.59
CA TRP A 897 -14.01 -2.45 -32.37
C TRP A 897 -13.20 -3.46 -31.56
N ARG A 898 -13.70 -4.69 -31.33
CA ARG A 898 -12.97 -5.72 -30.56
C ARG A 898 -11.61 -6.04 -31.15
N GLN A 899 -11.53 -6.20 -32.48
CA GLN A 899 -10.26 -6.47 -33.16
C GLN A 899 -9.27 -5.31 -33.04
N LEU A 900 -9.76 -4.06 -33.12
CA LEU A 900 -8.92 -2.88 -32.93
C LEU A 900 -8.43 -2.78 -31.48
N ALA A 901 -9.31 -3.01 -30.50
CA ALA A 901 -8.99 -3.00 -29.09
C ALA A 901 -7.92 -4.03 -28.72
N GLU A 902 -8.03 -5.26 -29.24
CA GLU A 902 -7.03 -6.30 -29.06
C GLU A 902 -5.66 -5.90 -29.64
N ARG A 903 -5.63 -5.27 -30.83
CA ARG A 903 -4.38 -4.82 -31.47
C ARG A 903 -3.66 -3.73 -30.68
N ARG A 904 -4.39 -2.87 -29.97
CA ARG A 904 -3.81 -1.79 -29.15
C ARG A 904 -3.73 -2.12 -27.66
N ALA A 905 -4.12 -3.32 -27.23
CA ALA A 905 -4.10 -3.71 -25.82
C ALA A 905 -2.70 -3.56 -25.18
N TRP A 906 -1.63 -3.83 -25.94
CA TRP A 906 -0.26 -3.65 -25.46
C TRP A 906 0.09 -2.17 -25.19
N MET A 907 -0.50 -1.23 -25.93
CA MET A 907 -0.24 0.21 -25.77
C MET A 907 -0.78 0.73 -24.44
N ARG A 908 -1.75 0.04 -23.81
CA ARG A 908 -2.28 0.40 -22.49
C ARG A 908 -1.19 0.53 -21.44
N TYR A 909 -0.14 -0.29 -21.55
CA TYR A 909 0.97 -0.30 -20.58
C TYR A 909 2.17 0.52 -21.04
N TRP A 910 2.09 1.20 -22.19
CA TRP A 910 3.12 2.12 -22.66
C TRP A 910 3.08 3.44 -21.84
N PRO A 911 4.23 4.06 -21.53
CA PRO A 911 5.61 3.67 -21.87
C PRO A 911 6.21 2.56 -21.00
N GLY A 912 5.50 2.12 -19.95
CA GLY A 912 5.93 1.09 -19.01
C GLY A 912 6.47 -0.21 -19.65
N VAL A 913 5.99 -0.57 -20.84
CA VAL A 913 6.49 -1.73 -21.64
C VAL A 913 7.95 -1.58 -22.10
N LEU A 914 8.47 -0.35 -22.26
CA LEU A 914 9.88 -0.12 -22.60
C LEU A 914 10.82 -0.07 -21.39
N SER A 915 10.28 0.21 -20.20
CA SER A 915 11.00 0.11 -18.93
C SER A 915 10.98 -1.30 -18.33
N LEU A 916 10.19 -2.19 -18.94
CA LEU A 916 10.04 -3.61 -18.63
C LEU A 916 11.09 -4.45 -19.38
#